data_AF-A0A9D2IJG9-F1
#
_entry.id   AF-A0A9D2IJG9-F1
#
_cell.length_a   1.000
_cell.length_b   1.000
_cell.length_c   1.000
_cell.angle_alpha   90.00
_cell.angle_beta   90.00
_cell.angle_gamma   90.00
#
_symmetry.space_group_name_H-M   'P 1'
#
loop_
_entity.id
_entity.type
_entity.pdbx_description
1 polymer ?
#
loop_
_entity_poly.entity_id
_entity_poly.type
_entity_poly.pdbx_seq_one_letter_code
_entity_poly.pdbx_strand_id
1 'polypeptide(L)'
;MKKKLCRKSICGWLALSMVVTGMGGGMAAFHAEETQAAETEAVRADIYPKPQAETYLSDDGMSLTAEVNIVLHGEQEEATLPKLQEMLTENGYTYSVGEYDDTKSNIILSSSKDHCAECGEVESAALEHGEGYVLTSTGSENANGDVTIIGKDADGAYYGVMTLRQMIQQRTEAGRIAEVTIEDYPEIEFRGYIEGFYGYPWTHSERMSLMEDTAKYKMNTYIYAPKDDPYHRADWKELYPDDKAQEIAELAQAGHDNNFNFCWTIHPGATLQFNDTDFQALINKYEQLYDLGVRQFGVLFDDTNDWTNGAAQVAFINRIDDEFVKEKGDVRPLIVVAARYNSAWGPSVSYFRPYMADLHSDIQIMWTGAATMSNISREVYEWPKTWTGVDRDLAVWWNYPVNDYCDGRLLMAPLHNLSTDLDNVTGFFSNPMQQADASKVALYSIADYTWNTDSFDYQSSWERSIEELVPEASDAFKHFAEDVTYLSDDGGSSGPFLYNESWNSVELIDALNTAIAEGTDINSPAQALLDKFLQIQEDAAALAEINNENLLEEINEHREAYASLGVAGENAIRALFAAEEGDLAEWVSCNAKALEALNDSNNHIIVSLEDSGTKESVAAVGTQYLKPAVTSILNEAETRINESAFEQFETEVSDADGMVECTVSQDQGKYIVSDAAVTLDPGEALQIALPKAIQISSITMEADVTEGLVMETSLNGLEWTEAETAVEDGVLIMNTQTAAAFIRIVNTAEDVLALNISSLEVTPVYKASPSISTSMGTYQTYAIENGLDGNMDTKFWSNAAPSAGSYIQVDLGKTMPLYDIKGYFDITDSFNNGTVQISTNGTQWTDIGAITYETINGKYMTTNNADGAMARYFRFTSNASQNSWIQLFEVEFNTTVAAGDDTVIVTEASKGDDHVFAADRDLSTAYAPESVEEGDYLIYHTSRITDIGTLRILQDGSSICNASVSIRTADSDEWKEVGTLDTALAELKINDTVMEIKLTFHEGNPAPVIYEIIPSTKTEEPEADKTALGELISRVDNMDLSGYTEESVTALKAVLQDAKAVYLDENAVQESVDEAYAQLNQALEALQNKTDDKGPDKDQPTDTDKPSDTDKPKDNADKAAATGDSGNAAGWLFAAVIAGGALMLTAGKGRQKNS
;
A
#
# COMPACT_ATOMS: atom_id res chain seq x y z
N MET A 1 -4.71 -2.75 -58.88
CA MET A 1 -5.31 -1.56 -58.25
C MET A 1 -6.40 -2.09 -57.32
N LYS A 2 -6.18 -2.50 -56.05
CA LYS A 2 -5.27 -2.04 -54.96
C LYS A 2 -5.54 -0.57 -54.62
N LYS A 3 -5.83 -0.10 -53.41
CA LYS A 3 -5.86 -0.65 -52.02
C LYS A 3 -6.71 0.34 -51.19
N LYS A 4 -7.47 -0.13 -50.20
CA LYS A 4 -7.64 0.48 -48.87
C LYS A 4 -8.54 -0.47 -48.06
N LEU A 5 -7.93 -1.17 -47.11
CA LEU A 5 -8.61 -1.95 -46.08
C LEU A 5 -7.87 -1.70 -44.77
N CYS A 6 -8.66 -1.50 -43.71
CA CYS A 6 -8.25 -1.30 -42.34
C CYS A 6 -7.21 -2.30 -41.84
N ARG A 7 -6.30 -1.83 -40.99
CA ARG A 7 -5.60 -2.64 -40.00
C ARG A 7 -5.64 -1.89 -38.67
N LYS A 8 -6.49 -2.39 -37.77
CA LYS A 8 -6.24 -2.42 -36.33
C LYS A 8 -5.17 -3.50 -36.09
N SER A 9 -4.14 -3.16 -35.34
CA SER A 9 -3.21 -4.09 -34.67
C SER A 9 -3.00 -3.41 -33.31
N ILE A 10 -3.55 -3.87 -32.19
CA ILE A 10 -3.17 -5.04 -31.40
C ILE A 10 -1.65 -5.19 -31.39
N CYS A 11 -0.98 -4.45 -30.51
CA CYS A 11 0.33 -4.85 -29.99
C CYS A 11 0.07 -5.75 -28.79
N GLY A 12 0.11 -7.06 -29.03
CA GLY A 12 0.25 -8.04 -27.97
C GLY A 12 1.70 -8.01 -27.48
N TRP A 13 1.87 -7.76 -26.19
CA TRP A 13 3.13 -8.06 -25.52
C TRP A 13 3.25 -9.59 -25.40
N LEU A 14 4.20 -10.15 -26.13
CA LEU A 14 4.68 -11.51 -25.92
C LEU A 14 5.58 -11.47 -24.70
N ALA A 15 5.02 -11.76 -23.52
CA ALA A 15 5.79 -12.18 -22.37
C ALA A 15 6.46 -13.51 -22.72
N LEU A 16 7.74 -13.46 -23.09
CA LEU A 16 8.57 -14.66 -23.19
C LEU A 16 9.04 -14.99 -21.78
N SER A 17 8.33 -15.90 -21.12
CA SER A 17 8.76 -16.51 -19.87
C SER A 17 10.08 -17.27 -20.10
N MET A 18 11.19 -16.70 -19.64
CA MET A 18 12.39 -17.49 -19.34
C MET A 18 12.37 -17.82 -17.85
N VAL A 19 11.95 -19.05 -17.57
CA VAL A 19 12.22 -19.74 -16.30
C VAL A 19 13.73 -19.82 -16.11
N VAL A 20 14.29 -19.01 -15.22
CA VAL A 20 15.65 -19.19 -14.71
C VAL A 20 15.55 -19.89 -13.37
N THR A 21 15.76 -21.21 -13.37
CA THR A 21 16.03 -21.99 -12.16
C THR A 21 17.52 -21.92 -11.88
N GLY A 22 17.89 -21.51 -10.66
CA GLY A 22 19.27 -21.37 -10.22
C GLY A 22 20.00 -22.70 -9.99
N MET A 23 21.34 -22.65 -10.06
CA MET A 23 22.27 -23.03 -8.97
C MET A 23 23.71 -22.68 -9.39
N GLY A 24 24.61 -22.43 -8.41
CA GLY A 24 26.03 -21.96 -8.49
C GLY A 24 26.95 -22.73 -9.47
N GLY A 25 28.27 -22.60 -9.57
CA GLY A 25 29.31 -21.90 -8.83
C GLY A 25 30.65 -22.05 -9.59
N GLY A 26 31.67 -21.34 -9.11
CA GLY A 26 33.09 -21.75 -9.18
C GLY A 26 33.83 -21.79 -10.53
N MET A 27 34.59 -20.72 -10.81
CA MET A 27 35.87 -20.66 -11.55
C MET A 27 35.99 -21.34 -12.93
N ALA A 28 36.25 -20.52 -13.96
CA ALA A 28 37.57 -20.38 -14.59
C ALA A 28 37.42 -19.85 -16.02
N ALA A 29 38.13 -18.76 -16.30
CA ALA A 29 38.25 -18.17 -17.62
C ALA A 29 38.71 -19.20 -18.67
N PHE A 30 37.88 -19.43 -19.67
CA PHE A 30 38.31 -19.85 -21.00
C PHE A 30 37.58 -18.98 -22.02
N HIS A 31 38.27 -17.95 -22.48
CA HIS A 31 37.92 -17.20 -23.67
C HIS A 31 37.92 -18.15 -24.87
N ALA A 32 36.75 -18.31 -25.49
CA ALA A 32 36.66 -18.61 -26.90
C ALA A 32 36.26 -17.30 -27.59
N GLU A 33 37.18 -16.70 -28.33
CA GLU A 33 36.92 -15.56 -29.22
C GLU A 33 35.93 -15.99 -30.31
N GLU A 34 34.66 -15.64 -30.13
CA GLU A 34 33.79 -15.31 -31.25
C GLU A 34 33.79 -13.79 -31.39
N THR A 35 34.52 -13.29 -32.38
CA THR A 35 34.43 -11.90 -32.85
C THR A 35 33.01 -11.64 -33.39
N GLN A 36 32.11 -11.23 -32.50
CA GLN A 36 31.02 -10.33 -32.85
C GLN A 36 31.65 -8.96 -33.10
N ALA A 37 31.57 -8.47 -34.33
CA ALA A 37 31.82 -7.06 -34.59
C ALA A 37 30.76 -6.29 -33.81
N ALA A 38 31.19 -5.50 -32.81
CA ALA A 38 30.33 -4.56 -32.14
C ALA A 38 29.75 -3.61 -33.20
N GLU A 39 28.43 -3.62 -33.39
CA GLU A 39 27.76 -2.51 -34.06
C GLU A 39 28.01 -1.30 -33.16
N THR A 40 28.77 -0.32 -33.65
CA THR A 40 28.95 0.96 -32.96
C THR A 40 27.59 1.65 -32.93
N GLU A 41 27.01 1.84 -31.74
CA GLU A 41 25.79 2.64 -31.56
C GLU A 41 25.99 4.05 -32.14
N ALA A 42 24.97 4.54 -32.82
CA ALA A 42 25.01 5.86 -33.43
C ALA A 42 25.03 6.95 -32.36
N VAL A 43 25.90 7.95 -32.49
CA VAL A 43 26.01 9.06 -31.54
C VAL A 43 24.77 9.96 -31.68
N ARG A 44 24.01 10.11 -30.60
CA ARG A 44 22.76 10.90 -30.50
C ARG A 44 22.80 11.80 -29.28
N ALA A 45 21.89 12.77 -29.22
CA ALA A 45 21.66 13.62 -28.05
C ALA A 45 20.18 13.59 -27.69
N ASP A 46 19.85 13.25 -26.45
CA ASP A 46 18.51 13.28 -25.93
C ASP A 46 18.25 14.64 -25.27
N ILE A 47 17.59 15.54 -26.01
CA ILE A 47 17.47 16.95 -25.64
C ILE A 47 16.11 17.22 -24.98
N TYR A 48 16.12 18.00 -23.90
CA TYR A 48 14.94 18.47 -23.20
C TYR A 48 15.05 19.98 -22.86
N PRO A 49 14.01 20.80 -23.08
CA PRO A 49 12.77 20.46 -23.76
C PRO A 49 12.96 19.89 -25.17
N LYS A 50 12.03 19.04 -25.62
CA LYS A 50 12.10 18.42 -26.95
C LYS A 50 12.14 19.50 -28.04
N PRO A 51 13.19 19.55 -28.88
CA PRO A 51 13.30 20.59 -29.90
C PRO A 51 12.27 20.41 -31.01
N GLN A 52 11.97 21.49 -31.72
CA GLN A 52 10.99 21.50 -32.81
C GLN A 52 11.42 20.60 -34.00
N ALA A 53 12.73 20.56 -34.31
CA ALA A 53 13.28 19.63 -35.29
C ALA A 53 14.76 19.29 -35.04
N GLU A 54 15.10 18.02 -35.26
CA GLU A 54 16.49 17.52 -35.22
C GLU A 54 16.81 16.73 -36.49
N THR A 55 17.96 17.02 -37.11
CA THR A 55 18.48 16.27 -38.26
C THR A 55 19.92 15.86 -38.01
N TYR A 56 20.12 14.58 -37.69
CA TYR A 56 21.45 13.99 -37.52
C TYR A 56 22.18 13.89 -38.86
N LEU A 57 23.40 14.41 -38.89
CA LEU A 57 24.25 14.50 -40.08
C LEU A 57 25.20 13.29 -40.21
N SER A 58 25.46 12.61 -39.09
CA SER A 58 26.36 11.46 -39.00
C SER A 58 25.94 10.49 -37.89
N ASP A 59 26.23 9.20 -38.08
CA ASP A 59 26.13 8.18 -37.02
C ASP A 59 27.38 8.15 -36.14
N ASP A 60 28.53 8.61 -36.66
CA ASP A 60 29.79 8.61 -35.93
C ASP A 60 29.90 9.80 -34.95
N GLY A 61 29.09 10.84 -35.12
CA GLY A 61 29.23 12.11 -34.38
C GLY A 61 30.53 12.84 -34.70
N MET A 62 30.82 13.93 -33.96
CA MET A 62 32.01 14.77 -34.12
C MET A 62 32.78 14.95 -32.81
N SER A 63 33.96 15.55 -32.87
CA SER A 63 34.78 15.87 -31.69
C SER A 63 35.19 17.34 -31.71
N LEU A 64 35.43 17.90 -30.52
CA LEU A 64 36.02 19.23 -30.35
C LEU A 64 37.48 19.10 -29.90
N THR A 65 38.30 20.09 -30.25
CA THR A 65 39.68 20.22 -29.77
C THR A 65 39.70 20.61 -28.29
N ALA A 66 40.79 20.27 -27.59
CA ALA A 66 40.94 20.58 -26.16
C ALA A 66 40.91 22.09 -25.85
N GLU A 67 41.26 22.93 -26.83
CA GLU A 67 41.06 24.37 -26.79
C GLU A 67 40.04 24.74 -27.88
N VAL A 68 38.90 25.33 -27.48
CA VAL A 68 37.87 25.81 -28.41
C VAL A 68 37.97 27.33 -28.60
N ASN A 69 37.66 27.81 -29.79
CA ASN A 69 37.63 29.22 -30.11
C ASN A 69 36.17 29.72 -30.14
N ILE A 70 35.84 30.69 -29.30
CA ILE A 70 34.51 31.30 -29.23
C ILE A 70 34.50 32.53 -30.13
N VAL A 71 33.57 32.57 -31.08
CA VAL A 71 33.37 33.68 -32.02
C VAL A 71 32.01 34.30 -31.74
N LEU A 72 31.96 35.62 -31.51
CA LEU A 72 30.74 36.33 -31.13
C LEU A 72 30.31 37.33 -32.20
N HIS A 73 29.05 37.27 -32.61
CA HIS A 73 28.44 38.17 -33.59
C HIS A 73 27.14 38.79 -33.05
N GLY A 74 27.08 40.12 -33.06
CA GLY A 74 25.97 40.87 -32.45
C GLY A 74 26.04 40.94 -30.93
N GLU A 75 25.14 41.71 -30.33
CA GLU A 75 24.98 41.80 -28.88
C GLU A 75 24.34 40.51 -28.35
N GLN A 76 24.82 40.03 -27.21
CA GLN A 76 24.36 38.81 -26.54
C GLN A 76 23.76 39.18 -25.18
N GLU A 77 22.91 38.30 -24.64
CA GLU A 77 22.48 38.44 -23.24
C GLU A 77 23.69 38.34 -22.30
N GLU A 78 23.60 39.02 -21.15
CA GLU A 78 24.68 39.09 -20.17
C GLU A 78 25.13 37.68 -19.71
N ALA A 79 24.18 36.75 -19.60
CA ALA A 79 24.41 35.36 -19.18
C ALA A 79 25.07 34.46 -20.25
N THR A 80 24.92 34.76 -21.55
CA THR A 80 25.26 33.82 -22.64
C THR A 80 26.72 33.40 -22.63
N LEU A 81 27.64 34.37 -22.58
CA LEU A 81 29.07 34.06 -22.59
C LEU A 81 29.53 33.40 -21.28
N PRO A 82 29.17 33.90 -20.08
CA PRO A 82 29.45 33.21 -18.83
C PRO A 82 28.98 31.74 -18.80
N LYS A 83 27.75 31.46 -19.25
CA LYS A 83 27.21 30.08 -19.26
C LYS A 83 27.91 29.17 -20.24
N LEU A 84 28.28 29.67 -21.43
CA LEU A 84 29.14 28.92 -22.36
C LEU A 84 30.50 28.61 -21.73
N GLN A 85 31.12 29.57 -21.06
CA GLN A 85 32.43 29.41 -20.42
C GLN A 85 32.39 28.44 -19.23
N GLU A 86 31.35 28.51 -18.40
CA GLU A 86 31.06 27.58 -17.32
C GLU A 86 30.96 26.15 -17.87
N MET A 87 30.07 25.94 -18.84
CA MET A 87 29.84 24.64 -19.46
C MET A 87 31.11 24.04 -20.08
N LEU A 88 31.92 24.84 -20.78
CA LEU A 88 33.18 24.36 -21.37
C LEU A 88 34.17 23.94 -20.27
N THR A 89 34.27 24.71 -19.19
CA THR A 89 35.18 24.44 -18.08
C THR A 89 34.79 23.17 -17.33
N GLU A 90 33.51 23.01 -17.00
CA GLU A 90 32.95 21.81 -16.35
C GLU A 90 33.23 20.53 -17.15
N ASN A 91 33.26 20.65 -18.48
CA ASN A 91 33.49 19.54 -19.39
C ASN A 91 34.94 19.38 -19.85
N GLY A 92 35.88 20.11 -19.23
CA GLY A 92 37.32 19.93 -19.41
C GLY A 92 37.91 20.60 -20.66
N TYR A 93 37.18 21.52 -21.31
CA TYR A 93 37.68 22.32 -22.41
C TYR A 93 38.32 23.61 -21.91
N THR A 94 39.40 24.03 -22.59
CA THR A 94 39.91 25.40 -22.48
C THR A 94 39.36 26.24 -23.62
N TYR A 95 39.31 27.56 -23.47
CA TYR A 95 38.72 28.42 -24.49
C TYR A 95 39.49 29.72 -24.72
N SER A 96 39.36 30.27 -25.93
CA SER A 96 39.76 31.63 -26.30
C SER A 96 38.61 32.35 -26.98
N VAL A 97 38.48 33.66 -26.80
CA VAL A 97 37.50 34.48 -27.55
C VAL A 97 38.24 35.24 -28.65
N GLY A 98 37.78 35.15 -29.89
CA GLY A 98 38.46 35.75 -31.04
C GLY A 98 37.70 35.65 -32.35
N GLU A 99 38.40 35.93 -33.44
CA GLU A 99 37.92 35.71 -34.81
C GLU A 99 38.00 34.22 -35.17
N TYR A 100 37.30 33.78 -36.22
CA TYR A 100 37.33 32.40 -36.72
C TYR A 100 38.77 31.88 -36.95
N ASP A 101 39.04 30.63 -36.51
CA ASP A 101 40.34 29.95 -36.64
C ASP A 101 40.16 28.51 -37.18
N ASP A 102 40.58 28.26 -38.42
CA ASP A 102 40.46 26.97 -39.10
C ASP A 102 41.37 25.87 -38.50
N THR A 103 42.26 26.23 -37.57
CA THR A 103 43.15 25.29 -36.88
C THR A 103 42.61 24.79 -35.53
N LYS A 104 41.49 25.34 -35.07
CA LYS A 104 40.80 24.97 -33.81
C LYS A 104 39.36 24.54 -34.09
N SER A 105 38.68 24.00 -33.09
CA SER A 105 37.22 23.98 -33.11
C SER A 105 36.65 25.36 -32.83
N ASN A 106 35.64 25.79 -33.58
CA ASN A 106 34.97 27.07 -33.34
C ASN A 106 33.57 26.85 -32.76
N ILE A 107 33.21 27.68 -31.77
CA ILE A 107 31.83 27.86 -31.32
C ILE A 107 31.42 29.27 -31.71
N ILE A 108 30.59 29.37 -32.74
CA ILE A 108 30.16 30.63 -33.34
C ILE A 108 28.77 30.96 -32.81
N LEU A 109 28.63 32.08 -32.10
CA LEU A 109 27.36 32.58 -31.59
C LEU A 109 26.96 33.84 -32.32
N SER A 110 25.75 33.84 -32.89
CA SER A 110 25.16 35.00 -33.54
C SER A 110 23.77 35.28 -32.99
N SER A 111 23.50 36.51 -32.54
CA SER A 111 22.16 36.89 -32.05
C SER A 111 21.16 37.23 -33.17
N SER A 112 21.60 37.18 -34.42
CA SER A 112 20.75 37.30 -35.60
C SER A 112 21.43 36.67 -36.81
N LYS A 113 20.66 36.15 -37.77
CA LYS A 113 21.23 35.70 -39.06
C LYS A 113 21.94 36.82 -39.82
N ASP A 114 21.55 38.08 -39.61
CA ASP A 114 22.16 39.24 -40.27
C ASP A 114 23.50 39.65 -39.65
N HIS A 115 23.82 39.17 -38.44
CA HIS A 115 25.05 39.52 -37.73
C HIS A 115 26.26 38.66 -38.13
N CYS A 116 26.05 37.49 -38.74
CA CYS A 116 27.11 36.55 -39.08
C CYS A 116 27.27 36.36 -40.60
N ALA A 117 28.22 37.08 -41.20
CA ALA A 117 28.54 36.94 -42.63
C ALA A 117 29.24 35.60 -42.96
N GLU A 118 29.84 34.95 -41.97
CA GLU A 118 30.63 33.72 -42.12
C GLU A 118 29.81 32.45 -41.91
N CYS A 119 28.59 32.56 -41.38
CA CYS A 119 27.69 31.42 -41.08
C CYS A 119 26.89 30.90 -42.29
N GLY A 120 26.98 31.56 -43.45
CA GLY A 120 26.19 31.21 -44.65
C GLY A 120 24.73 31.67 -44.60
N GLU A 121 23.98 31.41 -45.67
CA GLU A 121 22.53 31.65 -45.70
C GLU A 121 21.81 30.51 -44.96
N VAL A 122 21.31 30.80 -43.76
CA VAL A 122 20.47 29.87 -42.99
C VAL A 122 19.01 30.32 -43.10
N GLU A 123 18.21 29.51 -43.80
CA GLU A 123 16.77 29.73 -43.96
C GLU A 123 16.04 28.64 -43.18
N SER A 124 15.52 29.02 -42.01
CA SER A 124 14.76 28.16 -41.10
C SER A 124 13.54 28.92 -40.58
N ALA A 125 12.42 28.20 -40.44
CA ALA A 125 11.21 28.75 -39.83
C ALA A 125 11.44 29.13 -38.35
N ALA A 126 12.37 28.45 -37.65
CA ALA A 126 12.67 28.75 -36.25
C ALA A 126 13.11 30.21 -36.03
N LEU A 127 13.81 30.80 -37.00
CA LEU A 127 14.26 32.20 -36.95
C LEU A 127 13.15 33.22 -37.27
N GLU A 128 11.91 32.76 -37.46
CA GLU A 128 10.73 33.63 -37.54
C GLU A 128 10.07 33.84 -36.16
N HIS A 129 10.36 32.97 -35.19
CA HIS A 129 9.83 33.00 -33.82
C HIS A 129 10.80 33.69 -32.86
N GLY A 130 10.26 34.44 -31.88
CA GLY A 130 11.07 35.00 -30.79
C GLY A 130 11.72 33.89 -29.98
N GLU A 131 12.90 34.15 -29.42
CA GLU A 131 13.72 33.14 -28.70
C GLU A 131 14.13 31.92 -29.56
N GLY A 132 13.83 31.91 -30.86
CA GLY A 132 14.17 30.81 -31.77
C GLY A 132 15.65 30.80 -32.16
N TYR A 133 16.18 29.61 -32.48
CA TYR A 133 17.56 29.44 -32.90
C TYR A 133 17.75 28.26 -33.86
N VAL A 134 18.88 28.29 -34.56
CA VAL A 134 19.41 27.15 -35.32
C VAL A 134 20.79 26.82 -34.77
N LEU A 135 20.96 25.59 -34.28
CA LEU A 135 22.25 25.04 -33.87
C LEU A 135 22.70 24.03 -34.92
N THR A 136 23.90 24.19 -35.47
CA THR A 136 24.53 23.17 -36.32
C THR A 136 25.87 22.79 -35.73
N SER A 137 26.06 21.49 -35.50
CA SER A 137 27.33 20.89 -35.09
C SER A 137 27.81 20.02 -36.24
N THR A 138 28.96 20.34 -36.84
CA THR A 138 29.51 19.55 -37.94
C THR A 138 31.04 19.49 -37.96
N GLY A 139 31.57 18.31 -38.32
CA GLY A 139 32.98 18.10 -38.64
C GLY A 139 33.28 18.16 -40.14
N SER A 140 32.27 18.40 -40.98
CA SER A 140 32.40 18.32 -42.44
C SER A 140 33.07 19.54 -43.06
N GLU A 141 32.85 20.73 -42.48
CA GLU A 141 33.44 21.99 -42.95
C GLU A 141 34.83 22.22 -42.34
N ASN A 142 34.98 21.90 -41.06
CA ASN A 142 36.24 21.91 -40.33
C ASN A 142 36.45 20.54 -39.67
N ALA A 143 37.53 19.84 -40.03
CA ALA A 143 37.84 18.53 -39.48
C ALA A 143 38.14 18.56 -37.96
N ASN A 144 38.42 19.75 -37.40
CA ASN A 144 38.53 19.95 -35.97
C ASN A 144 37.16 20.13 -35.29
N GLY A 145 36.07 20.28 -36.04
CA GLY A 145 34.70 20.40 -35.57
C GLY A 145 34.28 21.84 -35.30
N ASP A 146 33.19 22.29 -35.92
CA ASP A 146 32.57 23.60 -35.65
C ASP A 146 31.15 23.43 -35.09
N VAL A 147 30.76 24.32 -34.19
CA VAL A 147 29.40 24.49 -33.69
C VAL A 147 28.95 25.92 -33.97
N THR A 148 27.87 26.08 -34.71
CA THR A 148 27.30 27.37 -35.07
C THR A 148 25.91 27.49 -34.47
N ILE A 149 25.67 28.53 -33.67
CA ILE A 149 24.38 28.88 -33.09
C ILE A 149 23.97 30.25 -33.62
N ILE A 150 22.82 30.28 -34.31
CA ILE A 150 22.22 31.50 -34.84
C ILE A 150 20.87 31.67 -34.16
N GLY A 151 20.75 32.67 -33.30
CA GLY A 151 19.47 33.09 -32.71
C GLY A 151 18.69 34.00 -33.64
N LYS A 152 17.38 34.08 -33.41
CA LYS A 152 16.52 35.17 -33.87
C LYS A 152 16.91 36.49 -33.19
N ASP A 153 17.17 36.38 -31.89
CA ASP A 153 17.51 37.41 -30.93
C ASP A 153 18.57 36.87 -29.97
N ALA A 154 18.95 37.69 -28.99
CA ALA A 154 19.98 37.33 -28.01
C ALA A 154 19.51 36.20 -27.08
N ASP A 155 18.22 36.16 -26.72
CA ASP A 155 17.58 35.07 -25.96
C ASP A 155 17.68 33.73 -26.73
N GLY A 156 17.40 33.71 -28.03
CA GLY A 156 17.54 32.50 -28.84
C GLY A 156 18.98 31.98 -28.92
N ALA A 157 19.97 32.88 -29.02
CA ALA A 157 21.37 32.48 -28.95
C ALA A 157 21.74 31.86 -27.59
N TYR A 158 21.20 32.39 -26.48
CA TYR A 158 21.34 31.80 -25.15
C TYR A 158 20.77 30.37 -25.09
N TYR A 159 19.54 30.15 -25.56
CA TYR A 159 18.94 28.81 -25.53
C TYR A 159 19.65 27.80 -26.43
N GLY A 160 20.25 28.25 -27.55
CA GLY A 160 21.14 27.41 -28.34
C GLY A 160 22.38 26.95 -27.56
N VAL A 161 22.95 27.80 -26.70
CA VAL A 161 24.04 27.41 -25.79
C VAL A 161 23.56 26.38 -24.77
N MET A 162 22.34 26.51 -24.26
CA MET A 162 21.76 25.54 -23.30
C MET A 162 21.52 24.17 -23.96
N THR A 163 21.11 24.13 -25.22
CA THR A 163 21.03 22.88 -25.99
C THR A 163 22.43 22.27 -26.22
N LEU A 164 23.43 23.10 -26.56
CA LEU A 164 24.82 22.63 -26.69
C LEU A 164 25.36 22.04 -25.37
N ARG A 165 24.97 22.59 -24.21
CA ARG A 165 25.35 22.06 -22.89
C ARG A 165 24.93 20.61 -22.76
N GLN A 166 23.67 20.28 -23.08
CA GLN A 166 23.16 18.91 -23.02
C GLN A 166 23.88 17.98 -23.98
N MET A 167 24.13 18.43 -25.21
CA MET A 167 24.89 17.64 -26.21
C MET A 167 26.31 17.31 -25.74
N ILE A 168 26.99 18.24 -25.06
CA ILE A 168 28.35 18.03 -24.53
C ILE A 168 28.34 17.12 -23.30
N GLN A 169 27.35 17.26 -22.42
CA GLN A 169 27.19 16.40 -21.23
C GLN A 169 26.94 14.93 -21.62
N GLN A 170 26.28 14.70 -22.75
CA GLN A 170 25.99 13.37 -23.28
C GLN A 170 27.06 12.81 -24.24
N ARG A 171 28.25 13.42 -24.28
CA ARG A 171 29.35 12.92 -25.12
C ARG A 171 29.70 11.47 -24.77
N THR A 172 30.02 10.69 -25.79
CA THR A 172 30.52 9.32 -25.60
C THR A 172 31.82 9.28 -24.79
N GLU A 173 32.19 8.11 -24.25
CA GLU A 173 33.50 7.91 -23.59
C GLU A 173 34.69 8.30 -24.49
N ALA A 174 34.54 8.17 -25.81
CA ALA A 174 35.52 8.59 -26.80
C ALA A 174 35.55 10.12 -27.05
N GLY A 175 34.76 10.90 -26.31
CA GLY A 175 34.65 12.34 -26.43
C GLY A 175 33.90 12.81 -27.67
N ARG A 176 33.04 11.97 -28.24
CA ARG A 176 32.23 12.33 -29.42
C ARG A 176 30.89 12.91 -29.00
N ILE A 177 30.52 14.05 -29.59
CA ILE A 177 29.21 14.70 -29.47
C ILE A 177 28.38 14.43 -30.73
N ALA A 178 27.06 14.55 -30.62
CA ALA A 178 26.16 14.43 -31.75
C ALA A 178 26.54 15.42 -32.87
N GLU A 179 26.52 14.94 -34.12
CA GLU A 179 26.66 15.78 -35.31
C GLU A 179 25.27 16.01 -35.90
N VAL A 180 24.72 17.19 -35.67
CA VAL A 180 23.28 17.46 -35.81
C VAL A 180 23.02 18.92 -36.20
N THR A 181 21.96 19.14 -36.98
CA THR A 181 21.29 20.43 -37.12
C THR A 181 19.99 20.40 -36.33
N ILE A 182 19.81 21.37 -35.45
CA ILE A 182 18.65 21.59 -34.61
C ILE A 182 18.04 22.93 -35.00
N GLU A 183 16.76 22.93 -35.34
CA GLU A 183 15.96 24.12 -35.59
C GLU A 183 14.90 24.18 -34.51
N ASP A 184 14.92 25.21 -33.66
CA ASP A 184 14.18 25.16 -32.39
C ASP A 184 13.69 26.53 -31.94
N TYR A 185 12.55 26.55 -31.25
CA TYR A 185 11.88 27.74 -30.72
C TYR A 185 10.80 27.30 -29.71
N PRO A 186 10.44 28.17 -28.74
CA PRO A 186 9.33 27.89 -27.83
C PRO A 186 7.97 28.15 -28.50
N GLU A 187 6.97 27.31 -28.19
CA GLU A 187 5.57 27.55 -28.54
C GLU A 187 4.90 28.57 -27.61
N ILE A 188 5.32 28.62 -26.35
CA ILE A 188 4.81 29.57 -25.35
C ILE A 188 5.94 30.53 -24.90
N GLU A 189 5.72 31.83 -25.07
CA GLU A 189 6.74 32.89 -24.88
C GLU A 189 7.14 33.08 -23.41
N PHE A 190 6.19 33.20 -22.48
CA PHE A 190 6.50 33.30 -21.06
C PHE A 190 6.32 31.96 -20.36
N ARG A 191 7.37 31.43 -19.74
CA ARG A 191 7.37 30.07 -19.17
C ARG A 191 8.04 30.09 -17.81
N GLY A 192 7.38 29.53 -16.82
CA GLY A 192 8.01 29.29 -15.52
C GLY A 192 7.01 29.07 -14.41
N TYR A 193 7.18 29.79 -13.30
CA TYR A 193 6.43 29.53 -12.09
C TYR A 193 6.15 30.78 -11.26
N ILE A 194 5.10 30.68 -10.43
CA ILE A 194 4.68 31.67 -9.45
C ILE A 194 4.79 31.06 -8.06
N GLU A 195 5.52 31.71 -7.15
CA GLU A 195 5.47 31.36 -5.72
C GLU A 195 4.18 31.95 -5.13
N GLY A 196 3.06 31.32 -5.45
CA GLY A 196 1.71 31.85 -5.21
C GLY A 196 0.90 31.10 -4.16
N PHE A 197 1.46 30.04 -3.59
CA PHE A 197 0.84 29.15 -2.59
C PHE A 197 0.74 29.81 -1.20
N TYR A 198 -0.16 29.27 -0.40
CA TYR A 198 -0.19 29.46 1.06
C TYR A 198 0.72 28.41 1.73
N GLY A 199 1.39 28.76 2.82
CA GLY A 199 2.32 27.84 3.49
C GLY A 199 3.64 28.51 3.85
N TYR A 200 4.64 27.70 4.21
CA TYR A 200 5.97 28.23 4.48
C TYR A 200 6.60 28.74 3.17
N PRO A 201 6.95 30.04 3.06
CA PRO A 201 7.60 30.55 1.86
C PRO A 201 8.95 29.89 1.66
N TRP A 202 9.38 29.77 0.42
CA TRP A 202 10.71 29.25 0.12
C TRP A 202 11.79 30.11 0.76
N THR A 203 12.84 29.44 1.22
CA THR A 203 14.08 30.08 1.63
C THR A 203 14.71 30.83 0.45
N HIS A 204 15.56 31.80 0.76
CA HIS A 204 16.25 32.58 -0.26
C HIS A 204 17.13 31.71 -1.17
N SER A 205 17.77 30.66 -0.62
CA SER A 205 18.57 29.70 -1.39
C SER A 205 17.74 28.85 -2.34
N GLU A 206 16.56 28.38 -1.92
CA GLU A 206 15.66 27.59 -2.77
C GLU A 206 15.16 28.41 -3.96
N ARG A 207 14.80 29.69 -3.75
CA ARG A 207 14.41 30.60 -4.83
C ARG A 207 15.50 30.75 -5.90
N MET A 208 16.76 30.89 -5.48
CA MET A 208 17.88 30.98 -6.41
C MET A 208 18.14 29.64 -7.12
N SER A 209 18.10 28.52 -6.39
CA SER A 209 18.27 27.18 -6.96
C SER A 209 17.21 26.85 -8.01
N LEU A 210 15.94 27.17 -7.75
CA LEU A 210 14.86 26.93 -8.70
C LEU A 210 15.06 27.71 -10.00
N MET A 211 15.48 28.98 -9.94
CA MET A 211 15.76 29.75 -11.14
C MET A 211 16.92 29.14 -11.93
N GLU A 212 18.02 28.80 -11.25
CA GLU A 212 19.19 28.20 -11.88
C GLU A 212 18.89 26.83 -12.51
N ASP A 213 18.17 25.96 -11.81
CA ASP A 213 17.88 24.60 -12.27
C ASP A 213 16.86 24.59 -13.40
N THR A 214 15.81 25.41 -13.32
CA THR A 214 14.79 25.45 -14.38
C THR A 214 15.25 26.23 -15.61
N ALA A 215 16.19 27.18 -15.48
CA ALA A 215 16.81 27.85 -16.62
C ALA A 215 17.58 26.88 -17.53
N LYS A 216 18.11 25.77 -16.99
CA LYS A 216 18.75 24.69 -17.77
C LYS A 216 17.80 24.10 -18.81
N TYR A 217 16.50 24.13 -18.51
CA TYR A 217 15.42 23.63 -19.34
C TYR A 217 14.61 24.78 -19.98
N LYS A 218 15.23 25.95 -20.14
CA LYS A 218 14.72 27.08 -20.92
C LYS A 218 13.44 27.73 -20.36
N MET A 219 13.11 27.55 -19.08
CA MET A 219 12.18 28.47 -18.41
C MET A 219 12.80 29.88 -18.34
N ASN A 220 11.95 30.90 -18.30
CA ASN A 220 12.41 32.30 -18.38
C ASN A 220 11.72 33.25 -17.39
N THR A 221 10.81 32.81 -16.52
CA THR A 221 10.06 33.74 -15.65
C THR A 221 9.78 33.15 -14.28
N TYR A 222 10.19 33.85 -13.22
CA TYR A 222 9.84 33.54 -11.83
C TYR A 222 9.04 34.72 -11.28
N ILE A 223 7.80 34.45 -10.87
CA ILE A 223 6.90 35.43 -10.31
C ILE A 223 6.98 35.35 -8.78
N TYR A 224 7.60 36.36 -8.17
CA TYR A 224 7.66 36.54 -6.72
C TYR A 224 6.29 37.05 -6.23
N ALA A 225 5.51 36.16 -5.64
CA ALA A 225 4.20 36.47 -5.04
C ALA A 225 3.95 35.82 -3.65
N PRO A 226 4.94 35.69 -2.74
CA PRO A 226 4.73 34.99 -1.47
C PRO A 226 3.66 35.70 -0.64
N LYS A 227 2.59 34.99 -0.29
CA LYS A 227 1.42 35.55 0.39
C LYS A 227 1.72 36.13 1.78
N ASP A 228 2.78 35.61 2.42
CA ASP A 228 3.24 36.00 3.76
C ASP A 228 4.25 37.15 3.78
N ASP A 229 4.73 37.64 2.63
CA ASP A 229 5.57 38.83 2.59
C ASP A 229 4.71 40.10 2.83
N PRO A 230 4.83 40.78 3.99
CA PRO A 230 4.01 41.94 4.27
C PRO A 230 4.29 43.09 3.29
N TYR A 231 5.51 43.22 2.78
CA TYR A 231 5.91 44.29 1.85
C TYR A 231 5.43 44.08 0.43
N HIS A 232 5.00 42.86 0.10
CA HIS A 232 4.27 42.52 -1.12
C HIS A 232 2.75 42.80 -0.95
N ARG A 233 2.19 42.51 0.24
CA ARG A 233 0.73 42.48 0.48
C ARG A 233 0.22 43.50 1.50
N ALA A 234 0.37 43.26 2.80
CA ALA A 234 -0.32 44.05 3.85
C ALA A 234 0.24 45.48 3.99
N ASP A 235 1.57 45.60 3.95
CA ASP A 235 2.37 46.82 4.09
C ASP A 235 2.98 47.24 2.74
N TRP A 236 2.31 46.94 1.63
CA TRP A 236 2.81 47.19 0.26
C TRP A 236 3.24 48.64 -0.03
N LYS A 237 2.71 49.60 0.74
CA LYS A 237 3.03 51.04 0.62
C LYS A 237 4.38 51.41 1.23
N GLU A 238 4.92 50.56 2.11
CA GLU A 238 6.22 50.76 2.76
C GLU A 238 7.34 50.20 1.88
N LEU A 239 8.52 50.83 1.90
CA LEU A 239 9.71 50.33 1.21
C LEU A 239 10.29 49.10 1.94
N TYR A 240 11.00 48.24 1.21
CA TYR A 240 11.76 47.16 1.85
C TYR A 240 12.87 47.75 2.74
N PRO A 241 13.08 47.23 3.96
CA PRO A 241 14.26 47.49 4.76
C PRO A 241 15.55 47.02 4.06
N ASP A 242 16.70 47.61 4.42
CA ASP A 242 17.98 47.38 3.73
C ASP A 242 18.38 45.89 3.60
N ASP A 243 18.15 45.08 4.64
CA ASP A 243 18.45 43.65 4.64
C ASP A 243 17.55 42.87 3.68
N LYS A 244 16.24 43.16 3.66
CA LYS A 244 15.30 42.54 2.71
C LYS A 244 15.45 43.06 1.28
N ALA A 245 15.81 44.33 1.12
CA ALA A 245 16.16 44.89 -0.18
C ALA A 245 17.39 44.20 -0.79
N GLN A 246 18.38 43.84 0.04
CA GLN A 246 19.55 43.08 -0.41
C GLN A 246 19.16 41.68 -0.91
N GLU A 247 18.28 40.96 -0.21
CA GLU A 247 17.75 39.66 -0.68
C GLU A 247 17.06 39.80 -2.06
N ILE A 248 16.29 40.87 -2.29
CA ILE A 248 15.67 41.13 -3.60
C ILE A 248 16.71 41.42 -4.69
N ALA A 249 17.76 42.19 -4.38
CA ALA A 249 18.84 42.44 -5.34
C ALA A 249 19.59 41.16 -5.73
N GLU A 250 19.80 40.26 -4.77
CA GLU A 250 20.40 38.95 -4.99
C GLU A 250 19.50 38.07 -5.89
N LEU A 251 18.18 38.07 -5.69
CA LEU A 251 17.25 37.38 -6.59
C LEU A 251 17.24 37.97 -8.00
N ALA A 252 17.27 39.30 -8.12
CA ALA A 252 17.33 39.97 -9.42
C ALA A 252 18.64 39.62 -10.15
N GLN A 253 19.78 39.61 -9.45
CA GLN A 253 21.06 39.19 -10.01
C GLN A 253 21.05 37.72 -10.43
N ALA A 254 20.48 36.83 -9.61
CA ALA A 254 20.34 35.41 -9.96
C ALA A 254 19.48 35.22 -11.22
N GLY A 255 18.47 36.07 -11.44
CA GLY A 255 17.71 36.14 -12.69
C GLY A 255 18.60 36.52 -13.87
N HIS A 256 19.35 37.63 -13.76
CA HIS A 256 20.29 38.08 -14.81
C HIS A 256 21.35 37.04 -15.15
N ASP A 257 21.92 36.36 -14.14
CA ASP A 257 22.96 35.35 -14.31
C ASP A 257 22.48 34.08 -15.05
N ASN A 258 21.17 33.85 -15.10
CA ASN A 258 20.55 32.66 -15.70
C ASN A 258 19.60 32.97 -16.88
N ASN A 259 19.63 34.20 -17.41
CA ASN A 259 18.70 34.70 -18.43
C ASN A 259 17.22 34.48 -18.06
N PHE A 260 16.89 34.81 -16.81
CA PHE A 260 15.59 34.56 -16.20
C PHE A 260 14.96 35.86 -15.73
N ASN A 261 13.70 36.09 -16.08
CA ASN A 261 12.95 37.25 -15.62
C ASN A 261 12.52 37.05 -14.17
N PHE A 262 13.21 37.71 -13.24
CA PHE A 262 12.71 37.88 -11.88
C PHE A 262 11.60 38.94 -11.88
N CYS A 263 10.34 38.48 -11.81
CA CYS A 263 9.15 39.31 -11.81
C CYS A 263 8.70 39.58 -10.37
N TRP A 264 8.91 40.81 -9.89
CA TRP A 264 8.39 41.21 -8.58
C TRP A 264 6.97 41.73 -8.71
N THR A 265 6.05 41.16 -7.92
CA THR A 265 4.64 41.55 -7.97
C THR A 265 4.21 42.32 -6.73
N ILE A 266 3.17 43.13 -6.85
CA ILE A 266 2.51 43.81 -5.74
C ILE A 266 1.08 43.31 -5.57
N HIS A 267 0.64 43.11 -4.32
CA HIS A 267 -0.73 42.68 -3.98
C HIS A 267 -1.45 43.76 -3.15
N PRO A 268 -1.92 44.85 -3.79
CA PRO A 268 -2.36 46.05 -3.07
C PRO A 268 -3.84 46.00 -2.65
N GLY A 269 -4.60 45.00 -3.12
CA GLY A 269 -6.07 45.04 -3.14
C GLY A 269 -6.74 45.17 -1.77
N ALA A 270 -6.07 44.78 -0.68
CA ALA A 270 -6.61 44.90 0.67
C ALA A 270 -6.77 46.37 1.15
N THR A 271 -5.90 47.29 0.70
CA THR A 271 -5.84 48.67 1.23
C THR A 271 -5.76 49.76 0.16
N LEU A 272 -5.85 49.39 -1.13
CA LEU A 272 -5.83 50.30 -2.27
C LEU A 272 -7.10 51.18 -2.34
N GLN A 273 -6.92 52.48 -2.56
CA GLN A 273 -8.01 53.46 -2.67
C GLN A 273 -8.07 54.17 -4.04
N PHE A 274 -7.27 53.76 -5.02
CA PHE A 274 -7.20 54.35 -6.37
C PHE A 274 -6.99 55.87 -6.37
N ASN A 275 -6.18 56.40 -5.44
CA ASN A 275 -5.85 57.82 -5.35
C ASN A 275 -4.37 58.07 -5.67
N ASP A 276 -3.99 59.33 -5.89
CA ASP A 276 -2.60 59.68 -6.24
C ASP A 276 -1.60 59.35 -5.13
N THR A 277 -1.99 59.38 -3.86
CA THR A 277 -1.09 59.02 -2.75
C THR A 277 -0.69 57.55 -2.83
N ASP A 278 -1.66 56.66 -3.03
CA ASP A 278 -1.43 55.23 -3.17
C ASP A 278 -0.65 54.91 -4.45
N PHE A 279 -0.94 55.60 -5.55
CA PHE A 279 -0.17 55.47 -6.79
C PHE A 279 1.29 55.88 -6.60
N GLN A 280 1.56 57.01 -5.92
CA GLN A 280 2.94 57.43 -5.65
C GLN A 280 3.67 56.48 -4.69
N ALA A 281 2.99 55.87 -3.73
CA ALA A 281 3.59 54.83 -2.88
C ALA A 281 4.02 53.62 -3.71
N LEU A 282 3.17 53.16 -4.65
CA LEU A 282 3.51 52.08 -5.59
C LEU A 282 4.72 52.45 -6.45
N ILE A 283 4.73 53.64 -7.05
CA ILE A 283 5.85 54.06 -7.90
C ILE A 283 7.15 54.14 -7.09
N ASN A 284 7.14 54.68 -5.87
CA ASN A 284 8.35 54.71 -5.02
C ASN A 284 8.88 53.30 -4.72
N LYS A 285 7.97 52.34 -4.48
CA LYS A 285 8.31 50.93 -4.29
C LYS A 285 8.95 50.33 -5.54
N TYR A 286 8.32 50.52 -6.70
CA TYR A 286 8.81 50.00 -7.98
C TYR A 286 10.16 50.62 -8.36
N GLU A 287 10.37 51.91 -8.09
CA GLU A 287 11.66 52.58 -8.28
C GLU A 287 12.74 51.97 -7.36
N GLN A 288 12.44 51.71 -6.08
CA GLN A 288 13.38 51.01 -5.19
C GLN A 288 13.79 49.65 -5.79
N LEU A 289 12.82 48.85 -6.25
CA LEU A 289 13.06 47.52 -6.79
C LEU A 289 13.78 47.55 -8.14
N TYR A 290 13.47 48.52 -9.00
CA TYR A 290 14.17 48.75 -10.25
C TYR A 290 15.66 49.08 -10.01
N ASP A 291 15.95 49.93 -9.03
CA ASP A 291 17.31 50.27 -8.61
C ASP A 291 18.07 49.06 -8.04
N LEU A 292 17.35 48.06 -7.49
CA LEU A 292 17.91 46.78 -7.03
C LEU A 292 18.14 45.77 -8.17
N GLY A 293 17.73 46.08 -9.41
CA GLY A 293 17.97 45.24 -10.59
C GLY A 293 16.73 44.55 -11.16
N VAL A 294 15.55 44.72 -10.56
CA VAL A 294 14.30 44.11 -11.06
C VAL A 294 13.91 44.72 -12.43
N ARG A 295 13.58 43.86 -13.40
CA ARG A 295 13.21 44.28 -14.78
C ARG A 295 11.89 43.69 -15.29
N GLN A 296 11.14 43.01 -14.43
CA GLN A 296 9.73 42.68 -14.70
C GLN A 296 8.91 42.89 -13.44
N PHE A 297 7.68 43.38 -13.62
CA PHE A 297 6.80 43.75 -12.51
C PHE A 297 5.38 43.22 -12.74
N GLY A 298 4.62 43.08 -11.66
CA GLY A 298 3.22 42.65 -11.77
C GLY A 298 2.29 43.19 -10.70
N VAL A 299 0.98 43.08 -10.94
CA VAL A 299 -0.07 43.56 -10.02
C VAL A 299 -1.12 42.48 -9.83
N LEU A 300 -1.30 42.04 -8.59
CA LEU A 300 -2.17 40.94 -8.23
C LEU A 300 -3.41 41.41 -7.47
N PHE A 301 -4.57 40.93 -7.89
CA PHE A 301 -5.87 41.16 -7.23
C PHE A 301 -6.58 39.86 -6.83
N ASP A 302 -5.91 38.70 -6.91
CA ASP A 302 -6.39 37.40 -6.40
C ASP A 302 -6.75 37.49 -4.91
N ASP A 303 -7.74 36.73 -4.47
CA ASP A 303 -8.18 36.64 -3.07
C ASP A 303 -8.51 37.99 -2.40
N THR A 304 -9.02 38.93 -3.22
CA THR A 304 -9.52 40.22 -2.73
C THR A 304 -11.04 40.30 -2.79
N ASN A 305 -11.63 41.09 -1.89
CA ASN A 305 -13.06 41.40 -1.92
C ASN A 305 -13.44 42.41 -3.02
N ASP A 306 -12.49 42.90 -3.80
CA ASP A 306 -12.68 43.97 -4.80
C ASP A 306 -12.99 43.44 -6.22
N TRP A 307 -13.93 42.51 -6.32
CA TRP A 307 -14.36 41.91 -7.60
C TRP A 307 -15.42 42.74 -8.35
N THR A 308 -15.62 44.00 -7.98
CA THR A 308 -16.60 44.91 -8.63
C THR A 308 -15.98 46.09 -9.37
N ASN A 309 -14.70 46.41 -9.11
CA ASN A 309 -14.03 47.61 -9.64
C ASN A 309 -13.06 47.33 -10.81
N GLY A 310 -13.38 46.37 -11.69
CA GLY A 310 -12.48 45.94 -12.76
C GLY A 310 -11.98 47.08 -13.66
N ALA A 311 -12.85 48.02 -14.04
CA ALA A 311 -12.44 49.18 -14.84
C ALA A 311 -11.47 50.14 -14.09
N ALA A 312 -11.60 50.28 -12.77
CA ALA A 312 -10.68 51.10 -11.98
C ALA A 312 -9.31 50.41 -11.82
N GLN A 313 -9.32 49.08 -11.62
CA GLN A 313 -8.09 48.27 -11.58
C GLN A 313 -7.34 48.34 -12.91
N VAL A 314 -8.04 48.18 -14.05
CA VAL A 314 -7.44 48.33 -15.38
C VAL A 314 -6.89 49.73 -15.63
N ALA A 315 -7.61 50.79 -15.24
CA ALA A 315 -7.11 52.15 -15.37
C ALA A 315 -5.85 52.39 -14.51
N PHE A 316 -5.79 51.78 -13.32
CA PHE A 316 -4.62 51.85 -12.45
C PHE A 316 -3.42 51.09 -13.06
N ILE A 317 -3.64 49.88 -13.57
CA ILE A 317 -2.60 49.06 -14.22
C ILE A 317 -2.06 49.77 -15.48
N ASN A 318 -2.93 50.25 -16.37
CA ASN A 318 -2.50 50.97 -17.58
C ASN A 318 -1.70 52.24 -17.23
N ARG A 319 -2.03 52.92 -16.13
CA ARG A 319 -1.27 54.07 -15.66
C ARG A 319 0.13 53.67 -15.19
N ILE A 320 0.29 52.54 -14.49
CA ILE A 320 1.61 51.99 -14.13
C ILE A 320 2.41 51.68 -15.39
N ASP A 321 1.77 51.02 -16.35
CA ASP A 321 2.41 50.64 -17.60
C ASP A 321 2.90 51.87 -18.40
N ASP A 322 2.07 52.91 -18.52
CA ASP A 322 2.43 54.14 -19.22
C ASP A 322 3.46 55.01 -18.48
N GLU A 323 3.32 55.18 -17.16
CA GLU A 323 4.15 56.11 -16.37
C GLU A 323 5.43 55.47 -15.81
N PHE A 324 5.56 54.13 -15.82
CA PHE A 324 6.74 53.42 -15.32
C PHE A 324 7.34 52.46 -16.36
N VAL A 325 6.60 51.42 -16.78
CA VAL A 325 7.16 50.34 -17.63
C VAL A 325 7.67 50.88 -18.97
N LYS A 326 6.81 51.58 -19.71
CA LYS A 326 7.15 52.18 -21.02
C LYS A 326 8.13 53.34 -20.91
N GLU A 327 8.16 54.05 -19.78
CA GLU A 327 9.09 55.16 -19.56
C GLU A 327 10.52 54.67 -19.29
N LYS A 328 10.68 53.53 -18.60
CA LYS A 328 12.00 52.90 -18.38
C LYS A 328 12.59 52.33 -19.67
N GLY A 329 11.75 51.69 -20.49
CA GLY A 329 12.12 51.17 -21.81
C GLY A 329 12.90 49.86 -21.82
N ASP A 330 13.41 49.41 -20.66
CA ASP A 330 14.10 48.13 -20.43
C ASP A 330 13.33 47.20 -19.48
N VAL A 331 12.07 47.52 -19.15
CA VAL A 331 11.20 46.70 -18.31
C VAL A 331 10.32 45.82 -19.20
N ARG A 332 10.31 44.51 -18.93
CA ARG A 332 9.46 43.52 -19.63
C ARG A 332 7.96 43.77 -19.34
N PRO A 333 7.04 43.28 -20.18
CA PRO A 333 5.61 43.53 -19.99
C PRO A 333 5.08 43.10 -18.62
N LEU A 334 4.09 43.86 -18.11
CA LEU A 334 3.47 43.57 -16.81
C LEU A 334 2.76 42.22 -16.81
N ILE A 335 2.84 41.51 -15.68
CA ILE A 335 2.02 40.32 -15.39
C ILE A 335 0.95 40.69 -14.36
N VAL A 336 -0.31 40.36 -14.62
CA VAL A 336 -1.42 40.72 -13.72
C VAL A 336 -2.35 39.55 -13.47
N VAL A 337 -2.93 39.54 -12.27
CA VAL A 337 -4.01 38.62 -11.90
C VAL A 337 -5.23 39.43 -11.51
N ALA A 338 -6.39 39.08 -12.06
CA ALA A 338 -7.66 39.68 -11.68
C ALA A 338 -8.25 38.95 -10.45
N ALA A 339 -9.11 39.62 -9.68
CA ALA A 339 -9.85 39.02 -8.55
C ALA A 339 -10.83 37.90 -8.97
N ARG A 340 -11.10 37.77 -10.26
CA ARG A 340 -11.82 36.63 -10.85
C ARG A 340 -10.87 36.04 -11.88
N TYR A 341 -10.32 34.88 -11.58
CA TYR A 341 -9.26 34.24 -12.38
C TYR A 341 -9.62 32.83 -12.88
N ASN A 342 -10.87 32.38 -12.71
CA ASN A 342 -11.36 31.13 -13.29
C ASN A 342 -12.86 31.17 -13.66
N SER A 343 -13.28 30.20 -14.48
CA SER A 343 -14.63 30.13 -15.04
C SER A 343 -15.70 29.73 -14.00
N ALA A 344 -15.38 28.82 -13.08
CA ALA A 344 -16.30 28.25 -12.10
C ALA A 344 -16.89 29.30 -11.14
N TRP A 345 -16.17 30.39 -10.89
CA TRP A 345 -16.59 31.45 -9.98
C TRP A 345 -17.79 32.29 -10.47
N GLY A 346 -18.29 32.04 -11.68
CA GLY A 346 -19.55 32.59 -12.18
C GLY A 346 -19.46 34.04 -12.70
N PRO A 347 -20.55 34.58 -13.28
CA PRO A 347 -20.48 35.78 -14.10
C PRO A 347 -20.35 37.07 -13.28
N SER A 348 -19.18 37.71 -13.37
CA SER A 348 -19.07 39.16 -13.38
C SER A 348 -18.36 39.59 -14.67
N VAL A 349 -19.01 39.35 -15.82
CA VAL A 349 -18.50 39.83 -17.12
C VAL A 349 -18.17 41.32 -17.06
N SER A 350 -18.96 42.10 -16.31
CA SER A 350 -18.70 43.52 -16.05
C SER A 350 -17.37 43.81 -15.35
N TYR A 351 -16.86 42.87 -14.55
CA TYR A 351 -15.57 42.99 -13.87
C TYR A 351 -14.41 42.54 -14.75
N PHE A 352 -14.50 41.36 -15.37
CA PHE A 352 -13.37 40.77 -16.09
C PHE A 352 -13.24 41.25 -17.54
N ARG A 353 -14.35 41.59 -18.22
CA ARG A 353 -14.29 42.09 -19.61
C ARG A 353 -13.36 43.31 -19.78
N PRO A 354 -13.33 44.31 -18.88
CA PRO A 354 -12.33 45.39 -18.94
C PRO A 354 -10.88 44.91 -18.96
N TYR A 355 -10.53 43.86 -18.20
CA TYR A 355 -9.17 43.30 -18.24
C TYR A 355 -8.82 42.84 -19.65
N MET A 356 -9.70 42.07 -20.28
CA MET A 356 -9.45 41.59 -21.65
C MET A 356 -9.49 42.72 -22.69
N ALA A 357 -10.43 43.67 -22.58
CA ALA A 357 -10.71 44.66 -23.61
C ALA A 357 -9.83 45.92 -23.56
N ASP A 358 -9.46 46.37 -22.36
CA ASP A 358 -8.96 47.73 -22.13
C ASP A 358 -7.52 47.77 -21.58
N LEU A 359 -6.97 46.67 -21.04
CA LEU A 359 -5.54 46.60 -20.71
C LEU A 359 -4.69 46.69 -22.00
N HIS A 360 -3.52 47.34 -21.91
CA HIS A 360 -2.56 47.33 -23.02
C HIS A 360 -2.25 45.90 -23.48
N SER A 361 -2.03 45.73 -24.79
CA SER A 361 -2.07 44.41 -25.45
C SER A 361 -0.93 43.48 -25.06
N ASP A 362 0.20 44.04 -24.65
CA ASP A 362 1.41 43.36 -24.21
C ASP A 362 1.35 42.88 -22.74
N ILE A 363 0.41 43.41 -21.94
CA ILE A 363 0.20 42.98 -20.55
C ILE A 363 -0.31 41.54 -20.50
N GLN A 364 0.35 40.70 -19.70
CA GLN A 364 0.00 39.29 -19.49
C GLN A 364 -1.09 39.17 -18.41
N ILE A 365 -2.23 38.55 -18.76
CA ILE A 365 -3.36 38.38 -17.84
C ILE A 365 -3.44 36.90 -17.46
N MET A 366 -3.09 36.59 -16.21
CA MET A 366 -3.12 35.23 -15.69
C MET A 366 -4.56 34.75 -15.41
N TRP A 367 -4.79 33.48 -15.72
CA TRP A 367 -6.07 32.78 -15.57
C TRP A 367 -5.80 31.32 -15.22
N THR A 368 -6.55 30.73 -14.28
CA THR A 368 -6.30 29.34 -13.82
C THR A 368 -7.10 28.29 -14.57
N GLY A 369 -7.96 28.69 -15.51
CA GLY A 369 -8.74 27.80 -16.36
C GLY A 369 -10.18 27.66 -15.90
N ALA A 370 -10.72 26.44 -16.00
CA ALA A 370 -12.15 26.19 -15.76
C ALA A 370 -12.54 26.31 -14.27
N ALA A 371 -11.60 26.05 -13.36
CA ALA A 371 -11.72 26.20 -11.91
C ALA A 371 -10.36 26.64 -11.32
N THR A 372 -10.26 26.74 -10.00
CA THR A 372 -8.98 27.04 -9.32
C THR A 372 -7.92 25.98 -9.66
N MET A 373 -8.29 24.71 -9.55
CA MET A 373 -7.52 23.56 -10.05
C MET A 373 -8.19 23.11 -11.35
N SER A 374 -7.46 23.03 -12.45
CA SER A 374 -8.07 22.66 -13.73
C SER A 374 -7.12 21.93 -14.68
N ASN A 375 -7.71 21.09 -15.52
CA ASN A 375 -7.04 20.54 -16.69
C ASN A 375 -6.79 21.66 -17.71
N ILE A 376 -5.70 21.55 -18.45
CA ILE A 376 -5.27 22.57 -19.40
C ILE A 376 -5.48 22.08 -20.83
N SER A 377 -6.23 22.84 -21.61
CA SER A 377 -6.45 22.60 -23.04
C SER A 377 -6.83 23.88 -23.78
N ARG A 378 -6.76 23.83 -25.11
CA ARG A 378 -7.22 24.94 -25.96
C ARG A 378 -8.65 25.36 -25.67
N GLU A 379 -9.55 24.39 -25.47
CA GLU A 379 -10.97 24.65 -25.20
C GLU A 379 -11.19 25.44 -23.91
N VAL A 380 -10.45 25.11 -22.84
CA VAL A 380 -10.52 25.80 -21.55
C VAL A 380 -10.13 27.28 -21.69
N TYR A 381 -9.10 27.58 -22.49
CA TYR A 381 -8.62 28.95 -22.71
C TYR A 381 -9.37 29.72 -23.81
N GLU A 382 -10.18 29.04 -24.61
CA GLU A 382 -11.10 29.69 -25.56
C GLU A 382 -12.38 30.20 -24.89
N TRP A 383 -12.74 29.62 -23.73
CA TRP A 383 -13.96 29.96 -23.00
C TRP A 383 -14.03 31.44 -22.58
N PRO A 384 -12.98 32.08 -22.01
CA PRO A 384 -13.02 33.49 -21.63
C PRO A 384 -13.32 34.43 -22.81
N LYS A 385 -12.83 34.11 -24.02
CA LYS A 385 -13.12 34.90 -25.24
C LYS A 385 -14.60 34.83 -25.60
N THR A 386 -15.17 33.63 -25.53
CA THR A 386 -16.60 33.40 -25.79
C THR A 386 -17.47 34.07 -24.74
N TRP A 387 -17.10 33.94 -23.47
CA TRP A 387 -17.83 34.47 -22.32
C TRP A 387 -17.82 36.00 -22.28
N THR A 388 -16.65 36.61 -22.50
CA THR A 388 -16.53 38.06 -22.49
C THR A 388 -16.95 38.68 -23.81
N GLY A 389 -16.75 38.01 -24.95
CA GLY A 389 -16.90 38.57 -26.29
C GLY A 389 -15.72 39.47 -26.70
N VAL A 390 -14.51 39.15 -26.22
CA VAL A 390 -13.25 39.84 -26.55
C VAL A 390 -12.25 38.79 -27.03
N ASP A 391 -11.66 39.03 -28.20
CA ASP A 391 -10.64 38.15 -28.77
C ASP A 391 -9.26 38.56 -28.24
N ARG A 392 -8.83 37.92 -27.14
CA ARG A 392 -7.53 38.09 -26.50
C ARG A 392 -7.12 36.80 -25.82
N ASP A 393 -5.87 36.39 -26.04
CA ASP A 393 -5.26 35.25 -25.37
C ASP A 393 -4.83 35.62 -23.94
N LEU A 394 -4.86 34.63 -23.04
CA LEU A 394 -4.52 34.79 -21.63
C LEU A 394 -3.25 33.99 -21.30
N ALA A 395 -2.64 34.27 -20.16
CA ALA A 395 -1.57 33.44 -19.61
C ALA A 395 -2.14 32.42 -18.61
N VAL A 396 -1.58 31.21 -18.59
CA VAL A 396 -1.93 30.14 -17.65
C VAL A 396 -1.32 30.44 -16.28
N TRP A 397 -2.13 30.44 -15.24
CA TRP A 397 -1.71 30.17 -13.86
C TRP A 397 -2.16 28.75 -13.53
N TRP A 398 -1.27 27.78 -13.60
CA TRP A 398 -1.64 26.40 -13.33
C TRP A 398 -1.40 26.02 -11.86
N ASN A 399 -2.46 25.71 -11.13
CA ASN A 399 -2.36 25.22 -9.74
C ASN A 399 -2.01 23.73 -9.70
N TYR A 400 -0.79 23.42 -10.13
CA TYR A 400 -0.10 22.15 -9.96
C TYR A 400 1.41 22.40 -10.11
N PRO A 401 2.28 21.82 -9.26
CA PRO A 401 2.01 20.82 -8.23
C PRO A 401 1.57 21.36 -6.85
N VAL A 402 1.14 22.61 -6.70
CA VAL A 402 0.75 23.17 -5.37
C VAL A 402 -0.12 22.23 -4.53
N ASN A 403 0.26 22.05 -3.27
CA ASN A 403 -0.38 21.15 -2.29
C ASN A 403 -0.90 21.88 -1.04
N ASP A 404 -1.03 23.21 -1.06
CA ASP A 404 -1.50 24.02 0.08
C ASP A 404 -2.95 23.72 0.50
N TYR A 405 -3.75 23.09 -0.37
CA TYR A 405 -5.09 22.60 -0.07
C TYR A 405 -5.12 21.11 0.33
N CYS A 406 -3.98 20.41 0.25
CA CYS A 406 -3.86 18.98 0.53
C CYS A 406 -2.50 18.62 1.16
N ASP A 407 -2.10 19.36 2.20
CA ASP A 407 -0.78 19.35 2.87
C ASP A 407 -0.11 17.99 3.11
N GLY A 408 -0.91 16.94 3.36
CA GLY A 408 -0.39 15.58 3.56
C GLY A 408 0.16 14.93 2.28
N ARG A 409 0.00 15.53 1.10
CA ARG A 409 0.34 14.92 -0.20
C ARG A 409 1.55 15.59 -0.85
N LEU A 410 2.36 14.78 -1.56
CA LEU A 410 3.36 15.26 -2.51
C LEU A 410 2.84 15.03 -3.93
N LEU A 411 2.71 16.09 -4.72
CA LEU A 411 2.14 16.03 -6.06
C LEU A 411 3.26 15.93 -7.10
N MET A 412 3.67 14.69 -7.39
CA MET A 412 4.81 14.38 -8.26
C MET A 412 4.41 13.45 -9.41
N ALA A 413 3.16 13.49 -9.88
CA ALA A 413 2.66 12.59 -10.92
C ALA A 413 3.14 12.98 -12.32
N PRO A 414 3.11 12.02 -13.28
CA PRO A 414 3.18 12.35 -14.70
C PRO A 414 2.02 13.25 -15.15
N LEU A 415 2.32 14.30 -15.92
CA LEU A 415 1.40 15.40 -16.25
C LEU A 415 0.42 15.10 -17.40
N HIS A 416 -0.29 13.97 -17.33
CA HIS A 416 -1.28 13.55 -18.34
C HIS A 416 -2.49 14.50 -18.51
N ASN A 417 -2.65 15.48 -17.60
CA ASN A 417 -3.71 16.49 -17.62
C ASN A 417 -3.39 17.70 -18.52
N LEU A 418 -2.17 17.77 -19.07
CA LEU A 418 -1.76 18.78 -20.04
C LEU A 418 -2.08 18.30 -21.46
N SER A 419 -3.00 18.98 -22.14
CA SER A 419 -3.34 18.68 -23.53
C SER A 419 -2.26 19.22 -24.47
N THR A 420 -1.89 18.44 -25.48
CA THR A 420 -0.90 18.80 -26.52
C THR A 420 -1.48 19.75 -27.59
N ASP A 421 -2.62 20.40 -27.34
CA ASP A 421 -3.29 21.30 -28.30
C ASP A 421 -3.27 22.77 -27.89
N LEU A 422 -2.50 23.13 -26.84
CA LEU A 422 -2.52 24.45 -26.22
C LEU A 422 -1.67 25.48 -26.98
N ASP A 423 -2.29 26.15 -27.95
CA ASP A 423 -1.69 27.16 -28.82
C ASP A 423 -2.39 28.55 -28.72
N ASN A 424 -3.31 28.73 -27.78
CA ASN A 424 -4.09 29.97 -27.58
C ASN A 424 -3.81 30.66 -26.23
N VAL A 425 -2.56 30.63 -25.78
CA VAL A 425 -2.10 31.26 -24.55
C VAL A 425 -0.84 32.09 -24.79
N THR A 426 -0.63 33.13 -23.96
CA THR A 426 0.53 34.01 -24.08
C THR A 426 1.66 33.66 -23.12
N GLY A 427 1.38 32.86 -22.08
CA GLY A 427 2.35 32.43 -21.10
C GLY A 427 1.83 31.26 -20.28
N PHE A 428 2.72 30.57 -19.56
CA PHE A 428 2.40 29.46 -18.69
C PHE A 428 3.24 29.49 -17.42
N PHE A 429 2.57 29.63 -16.28
CA PHE A 429 3.19 29.71 -14.96
C PHE A 429 2.56 28.68 -14.03
N SER A 430 3.35 27.73 -13.57
CA SER A 430 2.94 26.76 -12.55
C SER A 430 3.00 27.38 -11.16
N ASN A 431 2.04 27.06 -10.30
CA ASN A 431 2.13 27.28 -8.86
C ASN A 431 2.64 25.99 -8.20
N PRO A 432 3.86 25.97 -7.66
CA PRO A 432 4.45 24.74 -7.14
C PRO A 432 4.12 24.49 -5.66
N MET A 433 4.67 23.40 -5.10
CA MET A 433 4.54 23.07 -3.68
C MET A 433 5.42 23.97 -2.82
N GLN A 434 5.15 24.02 -1.51
CA GLN A 434 6.08 24.61 -0.54
C GLN A 434 7.41 23.84 -0.47
N GLN A 435 7.42 22.56 -0.87
CA GLN A 435 8.62 21.76 -1.11
C GLN A 435 9.27 22.14 -2.46
N ALA A 436 10.35 22.91 -2.42
CA ALA A 436 11.00 23.49 -3.58
C ALA A 436 11.64 22.42 -4.48
N ASP A 437 12.39 21.47 -3.91
CA ASP A 437 13.08 20.46 -4.68
C ASP A 437 12.14 19.38 -5.21
N ALA A 438 11.17 18.93 -4.42
CA ALA A 438 10.15 17.99 -4.87
C ALA A 438 9.33 18.57 -6.05
N SER A 439 9.13 19.90 -6.07
CA SER A 439 8.45 20.58 -7.18
C SER A 439 9.20 20.51 -8.51
N LYS A 440 10.51 20.23 -8.51
CA LYS A 440 11.33 20.15 -9.73
C LYS A 440 10.88 19.04 -10.68
N VAL A 441 10.28 17.96 -10.17
CA VAL A 441 9.70 16.87 -10.99
C VAL A 441 8.67 17.41 -11.98
N ALA A 442 7.72 18.20 -11.48
CA ALA A 442 6.68 18.81 -12.30
C ALA A 442 7.22 19.99 -13.12
N LEU A 443 8.05 20.85 -12.52
CA LEU A 443 8.61 22.03 -13.21
C LEU A 443 9.45 21.66 -14.42
N TYR A 444 10.24 20.58 -14.35
CA TYR A 444 10.93 20.02 -15.51
C TYR A 444 9.96 19.67 -16.64
N SER A 445 8.90 18.93 -16.31
CA SER A 445 7.91 18.47 -17.29
C SER A 445 7.11 19.64 -17.88
N ILE A 446 6.88 20.70 -17.11
CA ILE A 446 6.27 21.95 -17.59
C ILE A 446 7.24 22.69 -18.53
N ALA A 447 8.54 22.70 -18.24
CA ALA A 447 9.53 23.30 -19.12
C ALA A 447 9.53 22.59 -20.48
N ASP A 448 9.49 21.25 -20.46
CA ASP A 448 9.38 20.42 -21.65
C ASP A 448 8.10 20.71 -22.45
N TYR A 449 6.94 20.67 -21.77
CA TYR A 449 5.63 20.95 -22.35
C TYR A 449 5.53 22.33 -22.99
N THR A 450 5.92 23.38 -22.26
CA THR A 450 5.71 24.78 -22.71
C THR A 450 6.61 25.20 -23.86
N TRP A 451 7.70 24.46 -24.09
CA TRP A 451 8.57 24.68 -25.23
C TRP A 451 8.02 24.03 -26.51
N ASN A 452 7.53 22.79 -26.43
CA ASN A 452 7.02 22.02 -27.56
C ASN A 452 5.82 21.16 -27.12
N THR A 453 4.62 21.74 -27.15
CA THR A 453 3.40 21.08 -26.69
C THR A 453 3.02 19.92 -27.61
N ASP A 454 3.31 20.02 -28.90
CA ASP A 454 3.00 19.01 -29.92
C ASP A 454 3.77 17.68 -29.70
N SER A 455 5.01 17.76 -29.21
CA SER A 455 5.89 16.60 -28.99
C SER A 455 5.94 16.13 -27.53
N PHE A 456 5.21 16.77 -26.63
CA PHE A 456 5.22 16.45 -25.21
C PHE A 456 4.66 15.05 -24.95
N ASP A 457 5.48 14.21 -24.33
CA ASP A 457 5.09 12.89 -23.82
C ASP A 457 5.28 12.89 -22.30
N TYR A 458 4.16 12.92 -21.58
CA TYR A 458 4.16 13.11 -20.13
C TYR A 458 4.95 12.04 -19.37
N GLN A 459 5.01 10.80 -19.88
CA GLN A 459 5.65 9.68 -19.19
C GLN A 459 7.17 9.78 -19.32
N SER A 460 7.69 9.93 -20.54
CA SER A 460 9.13 10.08 -20.75
C SER A 460 9.69 11.36 -20.12
N SER A 461 8.91 12.45 -20.13
CA SER A 461 9.30 13.70 -19.46
C SER A 461 9.38 13.53 -17.94
N TRP A 462 8.43 12.81 -17.34
CA TRP A 462 8.42 12.49 -15.91
C TRP A 462 9.56 11.56 -15.51
N GLU A 463 9.82 10.50 -16.28
CA GLU A 463 10.94 9.60 -16.02
C GLU A 463 12.28 10.34 -16.09
N ARG A 464 12.42 11.20 -17.10
CA ARG A 464 13.63 12.01 -17.27
C ARG A 464 13.81 13.03 -16.16
N SER A 465 12.75 13.67 -15.69
CA SER A 465 12.86 14.64 -14.59
C SER A 465 13.38 14.01 -13.30
N ILE A 466 12.96 12.78 -13.00
CA ILE A 466 13.46 12.03 -11.83
C ILE A 466 14.91 11.59 -12.02
N GLU A 467 15.30 11.16 -13.23
CA GLU A 467 16.70 10.80 -13.53
C GLU A 467 17.65 11.98 -13.38
N GLU A 468 17.20 13.20 -13.71
CA GLU A 468 17.99 14.42 -13.51
C GLU A 468 18.03 14.86 -12.04
N LEU A 469 16.94 14.65 -11.29
CA LEU A 469 16.82 15.09 -9.90
C LEU A 469 17.60 14.19 -8.93
N VAL A 470 17.53 12.87 -9.12
CA VAL A 470 18.12 11.84 -8.23
C VAL A 470 18.73 10.68 -9.03
N PRO A 471 19.77 10.93 -9.84
CA PRO A 471 20.36 9.91 -10.72
C PRO A 471 20.87 8.68 -9.98
N GLU A 472 21.25 8.81 -8.71
CA GLU A 472 21.72 7.70 -7.87
C GLU A 472 20.61 6.73 -7.41
N ALA A 473 19.34 7.16 -7.42
CA ALA A 473 18.21 6.43 -6.87
C ALA A 473 16.94 6.54 -7.74
N SER A 474 17.11 6.71 -9.06
CA SER A 474 16.02 7.06 -9.98
C SER A 474 14.85 6.07 -9.93
N ASP A 475 15.14 4.76 -9.90
CA ASP A 475 14.09 3.73 -9.91
C ASP A 475 13.31 3.71 -8.59
N ALA A 476 14.02 3.79 -7.45
CA ALA A 476 13.41 3.90 -6.13
C ALA A 476 12.54 5.16 -6.00
N PHE A 477 13.00 6.29 -6.54
CA PHE A 477 12.24 7.53 -6.53
C PHE A 477 11.03 7.49 -7.46
N LYS A 478 11.12 6.81 -8.62
CA LYS A 478 9.96 6.59 -9.51
C LYS A 478 8.86 5.79 -8.80
N HIS A 479 9.21 4.69 -8.13
CA HIS A 479 8.24 3.90 -7.35
C HIS A 479 7.64 4.71 -6.18
N PHE A 480 8.47 5.46 -5.45
CA PHE A 480 8.00 6.31 -4.36
C PHE A 480 7.05 7.40 -4.86
N ALA A 481 7.40 8.13 -5.92
CA ALA A 481 6.56 9.16 -6.51
C ALA A 481 5.23 8.60 -7.02
N GLU A 482 5.23 7.39 -7.59
CA GLU A 482 4.02 6.65 -7.98
C GLU A 482 3.09 6.39 -6.78
N ASP A 483 3.64 6.09 -5.60
CA ASP A 483 2.88 5.66 -4.42
C ASP A 483 2.46 6.82 -3.47
N VAL A 484 2.84 8.08 -3.77
CA VAL A 484 2.49 9.27 -2.95
C VAL A 484 1.66 10.32 -3.67
N THR A 485 1.41 10.16 -4.97
CA THR A 485 0.88 11.24 -5.82
C THR A 485 -0.64 11.23 -6.02
N TYR A 486 -1.39 10.35 -5.35
CA TYR A 486 -2.84 10.31 -5.51
C TYR A 486 -3.47 11.67 -5.23
N LEU A 487 -4.30 12.14 -6.15
CA LEU A 487 -5.10 13.33 -6.00
C LEU A 487 -6.45 13.09 -6.64
N SER A 488 -7.51 13.38 -5.89
CA SER A 488 -8.87 13.42 -6.43
C SER A 488 -9.56 14.69 -5.97
N ASP A 489 -9.50 15.73 -6.81
CA ASP A 489 -10.29 16.94 -6.64
C ASP A 489 -11.51 16.90 -7.59
N ASP A 490 -12.67 17.39 -7.12
CA ASP A 490 -13.89 17.39 -7.93
C ASP A 490 -13.76 18.27 -9.19
N GLY A 491 -12.71 19.10 -9.25
CA GLY A 491 -12.32 19.95 -10.37
C GLY A 491 -13.41 20.95 -10.78
N GLY A 492 -14.45 21.11 -9.95
CA GLY A 492 -15.61 21.95 -10.17
C GLY A 492 -16.18 21.87 -11.59
N SER A 493 -16.18 23.00 -12.29
CA SER A 493 -16.78 23.12 -13.65
C SER A 493 -15.93 22.48 -14.77
N SER A 494 -14.70 22.05 -14.48
CA SER A 494 -13.78 21.42 -15.46
C SER A 494 -14.01 19.92 -15.64
N GLY A 495 -14.79 19.28 -14.76
CA GLY A 495 -14.69 17.84 -14.52
C GLY A 495 -13.51 17.53 -13.58
N PRO A 496 -13.35 16.26 -13.18
CA PRO A 496 -12.49 15.90 -12.06
C PRO A 496 -11.00 16.11 -12.40
N PHE A 497 -10.26 16.70 -11.45
CA PHE A 497 -8.81 16.92 -11.54
C PHE A 497 -8.14 15.78 -10.75
N LEU A 498 -7.74 14.75 -11.49
CA LEU A 498 -7.37 13.44 -10.95
C LEU A 498 -5.93 13.09 -11.30
N TYR A 499 -5.20 12.58 -10.31
CA TYR A 499 -3.97 11.82 -10.50
C TYR A 499 -4.12 10.52 -9.72
N ASN A 500 -3.89 9.39 -10.39
CA ASN A 500 -3.92 8.10 -9.73
C ASN A 500 -2.58 7.81 -9.04
N GLU A 501 -2.51 6.77 -8.21
CA GLU A 501 -1.27 6.25 -7.61
C GLU A 501 -1.14 4.75 -7.85
N SER A 502 0.03 4.19 -7.55
CA SER A 502 0.29 2.74 -7.49
C SER A 502 -0.11 1.96 -8.74
N TRP A 503 -0.08 2.59 -9.92
CA TRP A 503 -0.57 2.02 -11.18
C TRP A 503 0.16 0.74 -11.61
N ASN A 504 1.39 0.52 -11.18
CA ASN A 504 2.15 -0.73 -11.37
C ASN A 504 1.81 -1.81 -10.33
N SER A 505 1.08 -1.46 -9.27
CA SER A 505 0.67 -2.39 -8.20
C SER A 505 -0.78 -2.86 -8.32
N VAL A 506 -1.63 -2.10 -9.04
CA VAL A 506 -3.06 -2.43 -9.21
C VAL A 506 -3.26 -3.83 -9.79
N GLU A 507 -2.49 -4.21 -10.82
CA GLU A 507 -2.61 -5.55 -11.42
C GLU A 507 -2.22 -6.68 -10.46
N LEU A 508 -1.28 -6.43 -9.53
CA LEU A 508 -0.87 -7.41 -8.51
C LEU A 508 -1.97 -7.60 -7.47
N ILE A 509 -2.57 -6.50 -7.01
CA ILE A 509 -3.70 -6.50 -6.07
C ILE A 509 -4.91 -7.21 -6.70
N ASP A 510 -5.26 -6.86 -7.94
CA ASP A 510 -6.37 -7.47 -8.66
C ASP A 510 -6.17 -8.97 -8.88
N ALA A 511 -4.94 -9.41 -9.16
CA ALA A 511 -4.62 -10.82 -9.33
C ALA A 511 -4.85 -11.62 -8.04
N LEU A 512 -4.43 -11.09 -6.88
CA LEU A 512 -4.67 -11.74 -5.58
C LEU A 512 -6.16 -11.77 -5.23
N ASN A 513 -6.85 -10.63 -5.37
CA ASN A 513 -8.29 -10.53 -5.11
C ASN A 513 -9.10 -11.48 -5.99
N THR A 514 -8.74 -11.61 -7.26
CA THR A 514 -9.37 -12.56 -8.18
C THR A 514 -9.12 -14.00 -7.73
N ALA A 515 -7.89 -14.34 -7.35
CA ALA A 515 -7.54 -15.69 -6.90
C ALA A 515 -8.35 -16.10 -5.65
N ILE A 516 -8.48 -15.18 -4.69
CA ILE A 516 -9.31 -15.35 -3.48
C ILE A 516 -10.78 -15.54 -3.86
N ALA A 517 -11.34 -14.64 -4.67
CA ALA A 517 -12.77 -14.67 -5.02
C ALA A 517 -13.17 -15.92 -5.81
N GLU A 518 -12.27 -16.46 -6.63
CA GLU A 518 -12.49 -17.68 -7.41
C GLU A 518 -12.13 -18.97 -6.66
N GLY A 519 -11.53 -18.87 -5.46
CA GLY A 519 -11.06 -20.04 -4.71
C GLY A 519 -9.94 -20.80 -5.42
N THR A 520 -9.06 -20.09 -6.12
CA THR A 520 -7.91 -20.66 -6.84
C THR A 520 -6.60 -20.50 -6.06
N ASP A 521 -5.48 -20.98 -6.61
CA ASP A 521 -4.16 -20.86 -5.94
C ASP A 521 -3.79 -19.38 -5.73
N ILE A 522 -3.68 -19.00 -4.46
CA ILE A 522 -3.30 -17.64 -4.05
C ILE A 522 -1.79 -17.45 -3.94
N ASN A 523 -0.99 -18.53 -3.94
CA ASN A 523 0.43 -18.46 -3.60
C ASN A 523 1.23 -17.60 -4.57
N SER A 524 1.03 -17.79 -5.87
CA SER A 524 1.73 -17.02 -6.90
C SER A 524 1.39 -15.52 -6.87
N PRO A 525 0.11 -15.09 -6.88
CA PRO A 525 -0.23 -13.67 -6.79
C PRO A 525 0.13 -13.05 -5.43
N ALA A 526 0.01 -13.78 -4.32
CA ALA A 526 0.45 -13.30 -3.00
C ALA A 526 1.97 -13.07 -2.96
N GLN A 527 2.77 -13.99 -3.51
CA GLN A 527 4.23 -13.80 -3.58
C GLN A 527 4.62 -12.58 -4.41
N ALA A 528 3.96 -12.33 -5.55
CA ALA A 528 4.25 -11.15 -6.36
C ALA A 528 3.95 -9.84 -5.61
N LEU A 529 2.90 -9.82 -4.77
CA LEU A 529 2.58 -8.66 -3.94
C LEU A 529 3.54 -8.53 -2.74
N LEU A 530 4.00 -9.65 -2.15
CA LEU A 530 5.08 -9.64 -1.15
C LEU A 530 6.37 -9.03 -1.74
N ASP A 531 6.75 -9.42 -2.96
CA ASP A 531 7.94 -8.87 -3.63
C ASP A 531 7.81 -7.34 -3.81
N LYS A 532 6.62 -6.82 -4.14
CA LYS A 532 6.36 -5.36 -4.19
C LYS A 532 6.51 -4.70 -2.82
N PHE A 533 5.99 -5.29 -1.73
CA PHE A 533 6.14 -4.71 -0.39
C PHE A 533 7.58 -4.75 0.13
N LEU A 534 8.37 -5.76 -0.27
CA LEU A 534 9.82 -5.77 -0.02
C LEU A 534 10.54 -4.70 -0.83
N GLN A 535 10.17 -4.51 -2.11
CA GLN A 535 10.72 -3.44 -2.95
C GLN A 535 10.46 -2.06 -2.35
N ILE A 536 9.27 -1.81 -1.79
CA ILE A 536 8.95 -0.57 -1.08
C ILE A 536 9.96 -0.28 0.05
N GLN A 537 10.33 -1.30 0.83
CA GLN A 537 11.30 -1.14 1.92
C GLN A 537 12.71 -0.87 1.39
N GLU A 538 13.11 -1.54 0.30
CA GLU A 538 14.39 -1.31 -0.37
C GLU A 538 14.47 0.11 -0.97
N ASP A 539 13.39 0.56 -1.60
CA ASP A 539 13.27 1.89 -2.18
C ASP A 539 13.37 2.96 -1.10
N ALA A 540 12.65 2.81 0.02
CA ALA A 540 12.75 3.73 1.15
C ALA A 540 14.18 3.80 1.73
N ALA A 541 14.89 2.67 1.82
CA ALA A 541 16.27 2.64 2.27
C ALA A 541 17.23 3.33 1.27
N ALA A 542 17.03 3.15 -0.03
CA ALA A 542 17.80 3.85 -1.06
C ALA A 542 17.56 5.36 -1.03
N LEU A 543 16.31 5.78 -0.81
CA LEU A 543 15.92 7.18 -0.71
C LEU A 543 16.52 7.89 0.50
N ALA A 544 16.83 7.17 1.58
CA ALA A 544 17.50 7.75 2.75
C ALA A 544 18.95 8.20 2.47
N GLU A 545 19.54 7.78 1.35
CA GLU A 545 20.94 8.01 0.98
C GLU A 545 21.09 8.91 -0.26
N ILE A 546 20.02 9.62 -0.67
CA ILE A 546 20.10 10.56 -1.80
C ILE A 546 21.04 11.73 -1.49
N ASN A 547 21.70 12.24 -2.53
CA ASN A 547 22.71 13.30 -2.40
C ASN A 547 22.08 14.67 -2.10
N ASN A 548 20.83 14.88 -2.51
CA ASN A 548 20.13 16.14 -2.29
C ASN A 548 19.54 16.17 -0.87
N GLU A 549 20.26 16.81 0.05
CA GLU A 549 19.86 16.95 1.47
C GLU A 549 18.52 17.69 1.65
N ASN A 550 18.22 18.70 0.83
CA ASN A 550 16.99 19.49 0.95
C ASN A 550 15.78 18.67 0.47
N LEU A 551 15.90 18.00 -0.68
CA LEU A 551 14.89 17.04 -1.12
C LEU A 551 14.65 15.93 -0.09
N LEU A 552 15.71 15.41 0.53
CA LEU A 552 15.59 14.38 1.56
C LEU A 552 14.79 14.87 2.77
N GLU A 553 15.02 16.11 3.21
CA GLU A 553 14.25 16.74 4.28
C GLU A 553 12.78 16.91 3.88
N GLU A 554 12.52 17.40 2.66
CA GLU A 554 11.17 17.62 2.13
C GLU A 554 10.32 16.34 2.06
N ILE A 555 10.91 15.19 1.72
CA ILE A 555 10.19 13.91 1.55
C ILE A 555 10.24 13.00 2.78
N ASN A 556 10.95 13.38 3.85
CA ASN A 556 11.33 12.46 4.93
C ASN A 556 10.14 11.75 5.58
N GLU A 557 9.10 12.49 5.95
CA GLU A 557 7.91 11.92 6.61
C GLU A 557 7.11 11.00 5.68
N HIS A 558 7.04 11.32 4.38
CA HIS A 558 6.44 10.43 3.38
C HIS A 558 7.29 9.17 3.18
N ARG A 559 8.62 9.28 3.18
CA ARG A 559 9.55 8.14 3.05
C ARG A 559 9.40 7.18 4.23
N GLU A 560 9.34 7.69 5.46
CA GLU A 560 9.16 6.83 6.64
C GLU A 560 7.77 6.16 6.64
N ALA A 561 6.71 6.91 6.29
CA ALA A 561 5.38 6.32 6.11
C ALA A 561 5.35 5.23 5.03
N TYR A 562 6.13 5.41 3.95
CA TYR A 562 6.31 4.43 2.87
C TYR A 562 7.04 3.17 3.35
N ALA A 563 8.12 3.32 4.13
CA ALA A 563 8.82 2.19 4.74
C ALA A 563 7.90 1.36 5.64
N SER A 564 7.14 2.01 6.53
CA SER A 564 6.20 1.34 7.43
C SER A 564 5.06 0.66 6.68
N LEU A 565 4.60 1.24 5.55
CA LEU A 565 3.64 0.57 4.66
C LEU A 565 4.22 -0.71 4.03
N GLY A 566 5.50 -0.69 3.63
CA GLY A 566 6.20 -1.87 3.13
C GLY A 566 6.27 -2.99 4.17
N VAL A 567 6.58 -2.65 5.43
CA VAL A 567 6.59 -3.62 6.56
C VAL A 567 5.18 -4.17 6.84
N ALA A 568 4.16 -3.30 6.80
CA ALA A 568 2.78 -3.69 7.00
C ALA A 568 2.31 -4.71 5.95
N GLY A 569 2.58 -4.44 4.67
CA GLY A 569 2.20 -5.31 3.58
C GLY A 569 2.99 -6.62 3.52
N GLU A 570 4.29 -6.61 3.85
CA GLU A 570 5.06 -7.85 4.00
C GLU A 570 4.41 -8.77 5.04
N ASN A 571 4.13 -8.24 6.23
CA ASN A 571 3.60 -9.05 7.31
C ASN A 571 2.14 -9.47 7.07
N ALA A 572 1.35 -8.66 6.36
CA ALA A 572 0.01 -9.06 5.94
C ALA A 572 0.03 -10.27 4.99
N ILE A 573 0.91 -10.28 3.99
CA ILE A 573 1.05 -11.44 3.09
C ILE A 573 1.60 -12.67 3.83
N ARG A 574 2.55 -12.49 4.75
CA ARG A 574 3.05 -13.60 5.58
C ARG A 574 1.96 -14.17 6.48
N ALA A 575 1.10 -13.33 7.05
CA ALA A 575 -0.08 -13.78 7.80
C ALA A 575 -1.02 -14.58 6.89
N LEU A 576 -1.23 -14.15 5.63
CA LEU A 576 -2.03 -14.92 4.67
C LEU A 576 -1.42 -16.29 4.34
N PHE A 577 -0.10 -16.39 4.19
CA PHE A 577 0.58 -17.69 4.02
C PHE A 577 0.45 -18.58 5.26
N ALA A 578 0.67 -18.02 6.46
CA ALA A 578 0.48 -18.76 7.71
C ALA A 578 -0.97 -19.27 7.85
N ALA A 579 -1.96 -18.47 7.43
CA ALA A 579 -3.36 -18.87 7.41
C ALA A 579 -3.64 -20.02 6.43
N GLU A 580 -3.04 -20.01 5.24
CA GLU A 580 -3.17 -21.10 4.26
C GLU A 580 -2.50 -22.40 4.74
N GLU A 581 -1.42 -22.29 5.52
CA GLU A 581 -0.71 -23.42 6.12
C GLU A 581 -1.31 -23.89 7.46
N GLY A 582 -2.22 -23.12 8.06
CA GLY A 582 -2.76 -23.39 9.39
C GLY A 582 -1.77 -23.11 10.54
N ASP A 583 -0.73 -22.32 10.31
CA ASP A 583 0.28 -21.96 11.32
C ASP A 583 -0.23 -20.82 12.21
N LEU A 584 -0.84 -21.20 13.33
CA LEU A 584 -1.42 -20.26 14.30
C LEU A 584 -0.39 -19.31 14.92
N ALA A 585 0.81 -19.80 15.24
CA ALA A 585 1.81 -19.02 15.95
C ALA A 585 2.43 -17.96 15.02
N GLU A 586 2.73 -18.33 13.79
CA GLU A 586 3.23 -17.38 12.79
C GLU A 586 2.15 -16.37 12.40
N TRP A 587 0.89 -16.81 12.22
CA TRP A 587 -0.22 -15.91 11.91
C TRP A 587 -0.37 -14.80 12.96
N VAL A 588 -0.40 -15.14 14.25
CA VAL A 588 -0.51 -14.14 15.33
C VAL A 588 0.65 -13.15 15.28
N SER A 589 1.89 -13.65 15.09
CA SER A 589 3.07 -12.78 15.06
C SER A 589 3.03 -11.82 13.87
N CYS A 590 2.70 -12.31 12.68
CA CYS A 590 2.63 -11.52 11.47
C CYS A 590 1.45 -10.54 11.49
N ASN A 591 0.27 -10.96 11.96
CA ASN A 591 -0.89 -10.10 12.08
C ASN A 591 -0.61 -8.90 13.01
N ALA A 592 -0.01 -9.14 14.18
CA ALA A 592 0.36 -8.08 15.11
C ALA A 592 1.35 -7.07 14.51
N LYS A 593 2.42 -7.56 13.85
CA LYS A 593 3.41 -6.70 13.18
C LYS A 593 2.81 -5.88 12.04
N ALA A 594 1.92 -6.49 11.26
CA ALA A 594 1.25 -5.82 10.16
C ALA A 594 0.38 -4.66 10.66
N LEU A 595 -0.40 -4.88 11.72
CA LEU A 595 -1.24 -3.85 12.34
C LEU A 595 -0.40 -2.73 12.98
N GLU A 596 0.68 -3.07 13.68
CA GLU A 596 1.60 -2.08 14.26
C GLU A 596 2.22 -1.20 13.17
N ALA A 597 2.76 -1.80 12.11
CA ALA A 597 3.39 -1.07 11.01
C ALA A 597 2.37 -0.27 10.17
N LEU A 598 1.15 -0.77 9.99
CA LEU A 598 0.09 -0.03 9.31
C LEU A 598 -0.33 1.21 10.12
N ASN A 599 -0.42 1.08 11.45
CA ASN A 599 -0.66 2.21 12.33
C ASN A 599 0.50 3.20 12.30
N ASP A 600 1.74 2.73 12.31
CA ASP A 600 2.94 3.56 12.21
C ASP A 600 2.97 4.37 10.89
N SER A 601 2.63 3.75 9.76
CA SER A 601 2.46 4.42 8.47
C SER A 601 1.39 5.54 8.48
N ASN A 602 0.50 5.58 9.48
CA ASN A 602 -0.49 6.64 9.68
C ASN A 602 -0.09 7.66 10.75
N ASN A 603 1.05 7.48 11.43
CA ASN A 603 1.53 8.36 12.50
C ASN A 603 2.56 9.40 12.05
N HIS A 604 2.95 9.39 10.77
CA HIS A 604 3.84 10.39 10.19
C HIS A 604 3.08 11.68 9.86
N ILE A 605 3.52 12.79 10.47
CA ILE A 605 2.79 14.07 10.46
C ILE A 605 3.56 15.14 9.70
N ILE A 606 2.88 15.75 8.73
CA ILE A 606 3.29 16.95 8.02
C ILE A 606 2.69 18.16 8.73
N VAL A 607 3.53 19.18 8.98
CA VAL A 607 3.11 20.45 9.56
C VAL A 607 3.14 21.53 8.50
N SER A 608 1.99 22.13 8.19
CA SER A 608 1.84 23.25 7.27
C SER A 608 1.44 24.53 7.98
N LEU A 609 1.81 25.67 7.38
CA LEU A 609 1.41 27.00 7.83
C LEU A 609 0.10 27.44 7.17
N GLU A 610 -0.83 27.97 7.96
CA GLU A 610 -2.14 28.47 7.56
C GLU A 610 -2.35 29.87 8.15
N ASP A 611 -3.31 30.64 7.62
CA ASP A 611 -3.64 32.01 8.09
C ASP A 611 -3.87 32.14 9.62
N SER A 612 -4.21 31.04 10.29
CA SER A 612 -4.54 30.99 11.72
C SER A 612 -3.53 30.25 12.62
N GLY A 613 -2.40 29.78 12.06
CA GLY A 613 -1.38 29.01 12.79
C GLY A 613 -0.86 27.83 11.98
N THR A 614 -0.57 26.71 12.62
CA THR A 614 -0.13 25.49 11.95
C THR A 614 -1.25 24.45 11.88
N LYS A 615 -1.19 23.60 10.85
CA LYS A 615 -2.09 22.47 10.63
C LYS A 615 -1.27 21.19 10.48
N GLU A 616 -1.70 20.14 11.15
CA GLU A 616 -1.11 18.81 11.07
C GLU A 616 -1.91 17.96 10.08
N SER A 617 -1.21 17.28 9.18
CA SER A 617 -1.79 16.34 8.21
C SER A 617 -0.97 15.06 8.20
N VAL A 618 -1.63 13.90 8.09
CA VAL A 618 -0.92 12.62 7.94
C VAL A 618 -0.26 12.56 6.56
N ALA A 619 0.98 12.07 6.49
CA ALA A 619 1.67 11.81 5.23
C ALA A 619 0.89 10.77 4.40
N ALA A 620 0.41 11.19 3.23
CA ALA A 620 -0.40 10.37 2.35
C ALA A 620 0.50 9.48 1.49
N VAL A 621 0.44 8.17 1.75
CA VAL A 621 1.19 7.14 1.03
C VAL A 621 0.30 5.92 0.82
N GLY A 622 0.20 5.44 -0.43
CA GLY A 622 -0.55 4.24 -0.79
C GLY A 622 -2.02 4.28 -0.37
N THR A 623 -2.60 5.48 -0.29
CA THR A 623 -3.92 5.74 0.33
C THR A 623 -5.10 5.17 -0.44
N GLN A 624 -4.98 5.03 -1.76
CA GLN A 624 -6.02 4.58 -2.67
C GLN A 624 -5.98 3.06 -2.89
N TYR A 625 -4.79 2.45 -2.93
CA TYR A 625 -4.66 1.02 -3.28
C TYR A 625 -3.91 0.18 -2.25
N LEU A 626 -2.66 0.55 -1.89
CA LEU A 626 -1.80 -0.31 -1.09
C LEU A 626 -2.30 -0.47 0.36
N LYS A 627 -2.63 0.62 1.07
CA LYS A 627 -3.18 0.55 2.44
C LYS A 627 -4.50 -0.24 2.49
N PRO A 628 -5.50 0.01 1.61
CA PRO A 628 -6.69 -0.84 1.52
C PRO A 628 -6.39 -2.32 1.24
N ALA A 629 -5.40 -2.62 0.40
CA ALA A 629 -5.00 -4.00 0.13
C ALA A 629 -4.46 -4.69 1.39
N VAL A 630 -3.58 -4.04 2.16
CA VAL A 630 -3.06 -4.57 3.43
C VAL A 630 -4.21 -4.96 4.37
N THR A 631 -5.17 -4.05 4.59
CA THR A 631 -6.33 -4.33 5.45
C THR A 631 -7.17 -5.50 4.92
N SER A 632 -7.43 -5.55 3.61
CA SER A 632 -8.20 -6.65 3.02
C SER A 632 -7.50 -8.00 3.15
N ILE A 633 -6.18 -8.03 3.03
CA ILE A 633 -5.36 -9.24 3.16
C ILE A 633 -5.39 -9.76 4.60
N LEU A 634 -5.29 -8.87 5.59
CA LEU A 634 -5.36 -9.25 7.01
C LEU A 634 -6.73 -9.88 7.35
N ASN A 635 -7.83 -9.29 6.87
CA ASN A 635 -9.16 -9.84 7.09
C ASN A 635 -9.35 -11.21 6.44
N GLU A 636 -8.79 -11.41 5.24
CA GLU A 636 -8.82 -12.71 4.56
C GLU A 636 -7.97 -13.75 5.32
N ALA A 637 -6.78 -13.35 5.79
CA ALA A 637 -5.91 -14.21 6.59
C ALA A 637 -6.60 -14.63 7.90
N GLU A 638 -7.23 -13.70 8.61
CA GLU A 638 -8.03 -13.96 9.82
C GLU A 638 -9.16 -14.95 9.55
N THR A 639 -9.89 -14.78 8.45
CA THR A 639 -10.98 -15.68 8.06
C THR A 639 -10.47 -17.10 7.85
N ARG A 640 -9.42 -17.26 7.02
CA ARG A 640 -8.84 -18.57 6.71
C ARG A 640 -8.25 -19.26 7.92
N ILE A 641 -7.49 -18.54 8.75
CA ILE A 641 -6.87 -19.15 9.93
C ILE A 641 -7.96 -19.61 10.90
N ASN A 642 -9.02 -18.83 11.11
CA ASN A 642 -10.12 -19.23 11.99
C ASN A 642 -10.86 -20.48 11.48
N GLU A 643 -11.10 -20.55 10.17
CA GLU A 643 -11.70 -21.75 9.55
C GLU A 643 -10.84 -23.00 9.75
N SER A 644 -9.51 -22.87 9.66
CA SER A 644 -8.56 -23.97 9.84
C SER A 644 -8.30 -24.33 11.31
N ALA A 645 -8.32 -23.33 12.20
CA ALA A 645 -7.99 -23.47 13.61
C ALA A 645 -9.03 -24.32 14.34
N PHE A 646 -10.29 -24.11 14.00
CA PHE A 646 -11.42 -24.60 14.77
C PHE A 646 -12.24 -25.63 14.01
N GLU A 647 -12.51 -26.77 14.64
CA GLU A 647 -13.43 -27.76 14.08
C GLU A 647 -14.83 -27.16 13.89
N GLN A 648 -15.40 -27.40 12.71
CA GLN A 648 -16.72 -26.92 12.32
C GLN A 648 -17.72 -28.07 12.45
N PHE A 649 -18.80 -27.82 13.18
CA PHE A 649 -19.91 -28.78 13.32
C PHE A 649 -21.16 -28.21 12.68
N GLU A 650 -21.91 -29.05 12.00
CA GLU A 650 -23.28 -28.74 11.62
C GLU A 650 -24.23 -28.99 12.81
N THR A 651 -25.45 -28.46 12.70
CA THR A 651 -26.50 -28.81 13.66
C THR A 651 -26.97 -30.24 13.39
N GLU A 652 -26.90 -31.10 14.40
CA GLU A 652 -27.23 -32.52 14.31
C GLU A 652 -28.44 -32.84 15.17
N VAL A 653 -29.31 -33.73 14.68
CA VAL A 653 -30.50 -34.18 15.41
C VAL A 653 -30.44 -35.70 15.54
N SER A 654 -30.52 -36.21 16.76
CA SER A 654 -30.37 -37.63 17.07
C SER A 654 -31.32 -38.08 18.19
N ASP A 655 -31.58 -39.37 18.24
CA ASP A 655 -32.31 -40.04 19.32
C ASP A 655 -31.51 -41.26 19.82
N ALA A 656 -32.15 -42.15 20.58
CA ALA A 656 -31.52 -43.36 21.10
C ALA A 656 -31.08 -44.35 19.99
N ASP A 657 -31.69 -44.29 18.80
CA ASP A 657 -31.42 -45.16 17.66
C ASP A 657 -30.40 -44.55 16.66
N GLY A 658 -30.05 -43.27 16.82
CA GLY A 658 -29.02 -42.58 16.04
C GLY A 658 -29.51 -41.28 15.42
N MET A 659 -29.06 -40.95 14.20
CA MET A 659 -29.45 -39.72 13.53
C MET A 659 -30.90 -39.76 13.05
N VAL A 660 -31.65 -38.69 13.32
CA VAL A 660 -33.05 -38.54 12.94
C VAL A 660 -33.13 -37.86 11.57
N GLU A 661 -33.98 -38.38 10.69
CA GLU A 661 -34.26 -37.75 9.40
C GLU A 661 -35.16 -36.52 9.62
N CYS A 662 -34.61 -35.33 9.39
CA CYS A 662 -35.31 -34.05 9.50
C CYS A 662 -34.67 -33.00 8.58
N THR A 663 -35.35 -31.85 8.42
CA THR A 663 -34.77 -30.68 7.78
C THR A 663 -34.15 -29.77 8.84
N VAL A 664 -32.88 -29.41 8.64
CA VAL A 664 -32.16 -28.43 9.46
C VAL A 664 -31.83 -27.23 8.58
N SER A 665 -32.19 -26.03 9.01
CA SER A 665 -31.87 -24.79 8.31
C SER A 665 -31.50 -23.67 9.27
N GLN A 666 -30.84 -22.64 8.73
CA GLN A 666 -30.64 -21.38 9.42
C GLN A 666 -31.41 -20.29 8.68
N ASP A 667 -32.26 -19.55 9.40
CA ASP A 667 -33.01 -18.43 8.84
C ASP A 667 -33.05 -17.28 9.84
N GLN A 668 -32.72 -16.07 9.39
CA GLN A 668 -32.61 -14.87 10.23
C GLN A 668 -31.80 -15.08 11.53
N GLY A 669 -30.75 -15.89 11.45
CA GLY A 669 -29.90 -16.23 12.59
C GLY A 669 -30.48 -17.28 13.55
N LYS A 670 -31.66 -17.87 13.30
CA LYS A 670 -32.23 -18.96 14.09
C LYS A 670 -31.83 -20.32 13.51
N TYR A 671 -31.66 -21.32 14.37
CA TYR A 671 -31.57 -22.73 13.94
C TYR A 671 -32.96 -23.34 13.96
N ILE A 672 -33.39 -23.91 12.83
CA ILE A 672 -34.73 -24.44 12.65
C ILE A 672 -34.63 -25.92 12.30
N VAL A 673 -35.29 -26.76 13.11
CA VAL A 673 -35.50 -28.17 12.83
C VAL A 673 -36.96 -28.38 12.45
N SER A 674 -37.22 -28.97 11.29
CA SER A 674 -38.56 -29.23 10.77
C SER A 674 -38.72 -30.66 10.29
N ASP A 675 -39.97 -31.12 10.26
CA ASP A 675 -40.36 -32.46 9.78
C ASP A 675 -39.68 -33.63 10.52
N ALA A 676 -39.34 -33.45 11.81
CA ALA A 676 -38.74 -34.52 12.61
C ALA A 676 -39.84 -35.42 13.20
N ALA A 677 -39.73 -36.73 12.97
CA ALA A 677 -40.66 -37.73 13.51
C ALA A 677 -39.89 -38.77 14.33
N VAL A 678 -40.21 -38.88 15.62
CA VAL A 678 -39.49 -39.75 16.58
C VAL A 678 -40.46 -40.48 17.50
N THR A 679 -40.10 -41.67 17.98
CA THR A 679 -40.83 -42.37 19.04
C THR A 679 -39.91 -42.48 20.25
N LEU A 680 -40.34 -41.94 21.39
CA LEU A 680 -39.54 -41.92 22.62
C LEU A 680 -40.20 -42.81 23.68
N ASP A 681 -39.48 -43.83 24.15
CA ASP A 681 -39.83 -44.55 25.37
C ASP A 681 -39.68 -43.65 26.61
N PRO A 682 -40.32 -43.98 27.77
CA PRO A 682 -40.13 -43.23 29.01
C PRO A 682 -38.65 -43.09 29.38
N GLY A 683 -38.17 -41.85 29.45
CA GLY A 683 -36.77 -41.47 29.74
C GLY A 683 -35.88 -41.30 28.50
N GLU A 684 -36.34 -41.62 27.30
CA GLU A 684 -35.61 -41.33 26.05
C GLU A 684 -35.79 -39.87 25.62
N ALA A 685 -34.85 -39.41 24.78
CA ALA A 685 -34.82 -38.02 24.35
C ALA A 685 -34.48 -37.86 22.86
N LEU A 686 -35.07 -36.83 22.25
CA LEU A 686 -34.58 -36.26 20.99
C LEU A 686 -33.52 -35.21 21.33
N GLN A 687 -32.29 -35.40 20.87
CA GLN A 687 -31.16 -34.51 21.10
C GLN A 687 -30.86 -33.66 19.86
N ILE A 688 -30.58 -32.38 20.09
CA ILE A 688 -30.12 -31.41 19.09
C ILE A 688 -28.76 -30.92 19.56
N ALA A 689 -27.76 -31.12 18.71
CA ALA A 689 -26.41 -30.65 18.91
C ALA A 689 -26.19 -29.42 18.02
N LEU A 690 -25.83 -28.29 18.63
CA LEU A 690 -25.58 -27.03 17.94
C LEU A 690 -24.14 -26.98 17.38
N PRO A 691 -23.84 -26.09 16.42
CA PRO A 691 -22.51 -25.98 15.82
C PRO A 691 -21.39 -25.69 16.82
N LYS A 692 -21.74 -24.97 17.89
CA LYS A 692 -20.86 -24.60 19.00
C LYS A 692 -21.72 -24.26 20.22
N ALA A 693 -21.09 -24.05 21.36
CA ALA A 693 -21.78 -23.42 22.48
C ALA A 693 -22.22 -22.00 22.08
N ILE A 694 -23.50 -21.71 22.25
CA ILE A 694 -24.07 -20.40 21.97
C ILE A 694 -24.99 -19.98 23.12
N GLN A 695 -25.14 -18.67 23.29
CA GLN A 695 -26.16 -18.14 24.18
C GLN A 695 -27.51 -18.18 23.45
N ILE A 696 -28.50 -18.82 24.06
CA ILE A 696 -29.86 -18.99 23.52
C ILE A 696 -30.79 -18.05 24.28
N SER A 697 -31.66 -17.31 23.57
CA SER A 697 -32.70 -16.50 24.20
C SER A 697 -34.00 -17.27 24.41
N SER A 698 -34.34 -18.13 23.45
CA SER A 698 -35.58 -18.91 23.47
C SER A 698 -35.50 -20.14 22.57
N ILE A 699 -36.29 -21.16 22.93
CA ILE A 699 -36.56 -22.35 22.13
C ILE A 699 -38.08 -22.48 22.01
N THR A 700 -38.60 -22.62 20.80
CA THR A 700 -40.03 -22.86 20.54
C THR A 700 -40.21 -24.13 19.74
N MET A 701 -41.06 -25.04 20.21
CA MET A 701 -41.34 -26.31 19.55
C MET A 701 -42.84 -26.48 19.30
N GLU A 702 -43.19 -26.59 18.03
CA GLU A 702 -44.52 -26.99 17.55
C GLU A 702 -44.52 -28.51 17.28
N ALA A 703 -45.33 -29.25 18.02
CA ALA A 703 -45.48 -30.69 17.86
C ALA A 703 -46.94 -31.12 18.08
N ASP A 704 -47.27 -32.33 17.61
CA ASP A 704 -48.59 -32.94 17.83
C ASP A 704 -48.85 -33.36 19.29
N VAL A 705 -47.78 -33.60 20.06
CA VAL A 705 -47.82 -33.89 21.50
C VAL A 705 -46.78 -33.04 22.23
N THR A 706 -47.20 -32.30 23.26
CA THR A 706 -46.32 -31.50 24.13
C THR A 706 -46.45 -31.83 25.63
N GLU A 707 -47.51 -32.54 26.04
CA GLU A 707 -47.71 -32.97 27.42
C GLU A 707 -46.80 -34.16 27.75
N GLY A 708 -46.14 -34.13 28.92
CA GLY A 708 -45.20 -35.18 29.34
C GLY A 708 -43.78 -35.00 28.79
N LEU A 709 -43.49 -33.89 28.10
CA LEU A 709 -42.15 -33.54 27.62
C LEU A 709 -41.51 -32.47 28.52
N VAL A 710 -40.20 -32.56 28.70
CA VAL A 710 -39.37 -31.49 29.26
C VAL A 710 -38.21 -31.18 28.33
N MET A 711 -37.75 -29.93 28.35
CA MET A 711 -36.52 -29.52 27.65
C MET A 711 -35.36 -29.51 28.65
N GLU A 712 -34.22 -30.05 28.24
CA GLU A 712 -32.97 -29.92 28.99
C GLU A 712 -31.89 -29.33 28.09
N THR A 713 -30.94 -28.62 28.68
CA THR A 713 -29.81 -28.01 27.98
C THR A 713 -28.50 -28.43 28.60
N SER A 714 -27.44 -28.43 27.78
CA SER A 714 -26.09 -28.77 28.21
C SER A 714 -25.04 -28.00 27.41
N LEU A 715 -23.93 -27.65 28.06
CA LEU A 715 -22.74 -27.16 27.39
C LEU A 715 -21.93 -28.30 26.76
N ASN A 716 -21.90 -29.48 27.39
CA ASN A 716 -20.94 -30.55 27.08
C ASN A 716 -21.58 -31.89 26.67
N GLY A 717 -22.91 -31.99 26.70
CA GLY A 717 -23.65 -33.22 26.39
C GLY A 717 -23.58 -34.29 27.50
N LEU A 718 -22.81 -34.06 28.56
CA LEU A 718 -22.62 -34.98 29.69
C LEU A 718 -23.42 -34.51 30.91
N GLU A 719 -23.39 -33.21 31.19
CA GLU A 719 -24.09 -32.58 32.31
C GLU A 719 -25.29 -31.81 31.80
N TRP A 720 -26.48 -32.21 32.23
CA TRP A 720 -27.76 -31.69 31.75
C TRP A 720 -28.48 -30.88 32.83
N THR A 721 -29.06 -29.76 32.43
CA THR A 721 -29.90 -28.91 33.28
C THR A 721 -31.30 -28.83 32.68
N GLU A 722 -32.30 -29.16 33.48
CA GLU A 722 -33.71 -29.00 33.10
C GLU A 722 -34.06 -27.52 32.93
N ALA A 723 -34.68 -27.20 31.80
CA ALA A 723 -35.07 -25.85 31.46
C ALA A 723 -36.51 -25.55 31.92
N GLU A 724 -36.74 -24.32 32.38
CA GLU A 724 -38.10 -23.86 32.67
C GLU A 724 -38.88 -23.69 31.35
N THR A 725 -39.95 -24.46 31.19
CA THR A 725 -40.77 -24.50 29.97
C THR A 725 -42.25 -24.20 30.27
N ALA A 726 -42.95 -23.67 29.27
CA ALA A 726 -44.39 -23.45 29.28
C ALA A 726 -45.02 -23.97 27.99
N VAL A 727 -46.30 -24.36 28.04
CA VAL A 727 -47.07 -24.69 26.83
C VAL A 727 -48.09 -23.59 26.58
N GLU A 728 -47.95 -22.88 25.46
CA GLU A 728 -48.85 -21.81 25.03
C GLU A 728 -49.42 -22.14 23.65
N ASP A 729 -50.75 -22.17 23.52
CA ASP A 729 -51.46 -22.51 22.26
C ASP A 729 -50.98 -23.81 21.57
N GLY A 730 -50.47 -24.77 22.35
CA GLY A 730 -49.97 -26.06 21.85
C GLY A 730 -48.47 -26.07 21.50
N VAL A 731 -47.78 -24.94 21.67
CA VAL A 731 -46.33 -24.79 21.46
C VAL A 731 -45.60 -24.94 22.79
N LEU A 732 -44.57 -25.78 22.84
CA LEU A 732 -43.68 -25.88 24.01
C LEU A 732 -42.59 -24.81 23.88
N ILE A 733 -42.47 -23.97 24.90
CA ILE A 733 -41.65 -22.76 24.86
C ILE A 733 -40.70 -22.73 26.06
N MET A 734 -39.43 -22.47 25.78
CA MET A 734 -38.42 -22.03 26.73
C MET A 734 -38.07 -20.58 26.41
N ASN A 735 -38.18 -19.67 27.38
CA ASN A 735 -37.88 -18.23 27.20
C ASN A 735 -36.82 -17.74 28.19
N THR A 736 -36.02 -18.66 28.74
CA THR A 736 -34.96 -18.34 29.69
C THR A 736 -33.64 -18.31 28.94
N GLN A 737 -32.91 -17.20 29.04
CA GLN A 737 -31.61 -17.08 28.41
C GLN A 737 -30.62 -18.06 29.05
N THR A 738 -30.01 -18.93 28.25
CA THR A 738 -29.05 -19.94 28.74
C THR A 738 -27.98 -20.25 27.71
N ALA A 739 -26.79 -20.63 28.17
CA ALA A 739 -25.73 -21.14 27.30
C ALA A 739 -25.95 -22.63 27.04
N ALA A 740 -25.86 -23.07 25.78
CA ALA A 740 -25.91 -24.48 25.45
C ALA A 740 -25.16 -24.79 24.15
N ALA A 741 -24.54 -25.96 24.07
CA ALA A 741 -24.14 -26.60 22.83
C ALA A 741 -25.08 -27.77 22.47
N PHE A 742 -25.85 -28.27 23.44
CA PHE A 742 -26.78 -29.37 23.27
C PHE A 742 -28.13 -29.05 23.92
N ILE A 743 -29.20 -29.46 23.27
CA ILE A 743 -30.59 -29.40 23.73
C ILE A 743 -31.15 -30.80 23.64
N ARG A 744 -32.00 -31.22 24.57
CA ARG A 744 -32.77 -32.46 24.40
C ARG A 744 -34.21 -32.33 24.89
N ILE A 745 -35.12 -33.02 24.19
CA ILE A 745 -36.53 -33.13 24.51
C ILE A 745 -36.78 -34.51 25.11
N VAL A 746 -37.06 -34.58 26.41
CA VAL A 746 -37.14 -35.86 27.15
C VAL A 746 -38.59 -36.26 27.38
N ASN A 747 -38.91 -37.53 27.12
CA ASN A 747 -40.19 -38.11 27.52
C ASN A 747 -40.18 -38.44 29.02
N THR A 748 -40.95 -37.69 29.81
CA THR A 748 -41.15 -37.92 31.26
C THR A 748 -42.49 -38.59 31.59
N ALA A 749 -43.31 -38.90 30.58
CA ALA A 749 -44.55 -39.64 30.77
C ALA A 749 -44.26 -41.13 31.06
N GLU A 750 -45.26 -41.83 31.63
CA GLU A 750 -45.18 -43.29 31.82
C GLU A 750 -45.42 -44.07 30.52
N ASP A 751 -45.97 -43.42 29.49
CA ASP A 751 -46.32 -44.01 28.20
C ASP A 751 -45.29 -43.63 27.12
N VAL A 752 -45.18 -44.48 26.09
CA VAL A 752 -44.41 -44.21 24.87
C VAL A 752 -45.06 -43.06 24.11
N LEU A 753 -44.26 -42.07 23.69
CA LEU A 753 -44.74 -40.91 22.93
C LEU A 753 -44.23 -40.96 21.49
N ALA A 754 -45.14 -40.91 20.53
CA ALA A 754 -44.82 -40.68 19.12
C ALA A 754 -44.97 -39.18 18.84
N LEU A 755 -43.88 -38.53 18.45
CA LEU A 755 -43.77 -37.09 18.26
C LEU A 755 -43.58 -36.78 16.79
N ASN A 756 -44.39 -35.86 16.26
CA ASN A 756 -44.17 -35.21 14.98
C ASN A 756 -43.96 -33.72 15.22
N ILE A 757 -42.72 -33.27 15.03
CA ILE A 757 -42.30 -31.88 15.23
C ILE A 757 -42.40 -31.17 13.87
N SER A 758 -43.33 -30.21 13.77
CA SER A 758 -43.45 -29.38 12.58
C SER A 758 -42.37 -28.30 12.52
N SER A 759 -42.03 -27.71 13.66
CA SER A 759 -40.95 -26.73 13.79
C SER A 759 -40.39 -26.73 15.20
N LEU A 760 -39.07 -26.74 15.32
CA LEU A 760 -38.34 -26.42 16.54
C LEU A 760 -37.32 -25.33 16.20
N GLU A 761 -37.54 -24.13 16.74
CA GLU A 761 -36.68 -22.97 16.52
C GLU A 761 -35.84 -22.71 17.76
N VAL A 762 -34.52 -22.71 17.59
CA VAL A 762 -33.55 -22.24 18.58
C VAL A 762 -33.13 -20.84 18.18
N THR A 763 -33.40 -19.85 19.02
CA THR A 763 -33.05 -18.44 18.76
C THR A 763 -31.79 -18.07 19.56
N PRO A 764 -30.64 -17.86 18.89
CA PRO A 764 -29.44 -17.38 19.55
C PRO A 764 -29.55 -15.91 19.95
N VAL A 765 -28.77 -15.52 20.95
CA VAL A 765 -28.46 -14.13 21.25
C VAL A 765 -27.30 -13.70 20.37
N TYR A 766 -27.38 -12.48 19.82
CA TYR A 766 -26.29 -11.86 19.06
C TYR A 766 -25.94 -10.52 19.69
N LYS A 767 -24.64 -10.26 19.84
CA LYS A 767 -24.11 -8.97 20.30
C LYS A 767 -23.02 -8.52 19.35
N ALA A 768 -23.21 -7.37 18.70
CA ALA A 768 -22.14 -6.79 17.91
C ALA A 768 -21.04 -6.23 18.82
N SER A 769 -19.80 -6.28 18.34
CA SER A 769 -18.66 -5.55 18.89
C SER A 769 -18.16 -4.59 17.81
N PRO A 770 -18.93 -3.53 17.50
CA PRO A 770 -18.77 -2.82 16.25
C PRO A 770 -17.51 -1.93 16.27
N SER A 771 -16.82 -1.88 15.14
CA SER A 771 -15.84 -0.84 14.81
C SER A 771 -16.30 -0.09 13.56
N ILE A 772 -15.85 1.17 13.42
CA ILE A 772 -16.23 2.03 12.30
C ILE A 772 -14.98 2.58 11.63
N SER A 773 -14.99 2.60 10.30
CA SER A 773 -13.91 3.12 9.46
C SER A 773 -14.46 3.90 8.29
N THR A 774 -13.61 4.66 7.61
CA THR A 774 -13.99 5.43 6.43
C THR A 774 -12.82 5.52 5.46
N SER A 775 -13.14 5.65 4.17
CA SER A 775 -12.17 5.97 3.12
C SER A 775 -11.84 7.47 3.04
N MET A 776 -12.43 8.30 3.92
CA MET A 776 -12.32 9.76 3.89
C MET A 776 -11.41 10.25 5.02
N GLY A 777 -10.71 11.36 4.81
CA GLY A 777 -9.91 11.98 5.86
C GLY A 777 -10.76 12.69 6.93
N THR A 778 -10.17 12.93 8.10
CA THR A 778 -10.85 13.57 9.24
C THR A 778 -10.58 15.07 9.29
N TYR A 779 -11.63 15.87 9.44
CA TYR A 779 -11.50 17.30 9.71
C TYR A 779 -11.28 17.53 11.21
N GLN A 780 -10.18 18.20 11.57
CA GLN A 780 -9.82 18.49 12.97
C GLN A 780 -9.81 17.22 13.83
N THR A 781 -10.49 17.24 14.98
CA THR A 781 -10.60 16.11 15.92
C THR A 781 -11.94 15.36 15.79
N TYR A 782 -12.69 15.57 14.70
CA TYR A 782 -13.99 14.94 14.48
C TYR A 782 -13.83 13.53 13.91
N ALA A 783 -13.24 12.66 14.72
CA ALA A 783 -12.82 11.32 14.33
C ALA A 783 -14.01 10.40 14.00
N ILE A 784 -13.75 9.35 13.21
CA ILE A 784 -14.81 8.46 12.67
C ILE A 784 -15.50 7.66 13.78
N GLU A 785 -14.77 7.39 14.86
CA GLU A 785 -15.21 6.66 16.06
C GLU A 785 -16.38 7.35 16.76
N ASN A 786 -16.52 8.68 16.59
CA ASN A 786 -17.68 9.42 17.08
C ASN A 786 -18.99 8.91 16.46
N GLY A 787 -18.96 8.23 15.31
CA GLY A 787 -20.15 7.63 14.70
C GLY A 787 -20.68 6.40 15.45
N LEU A 788 -19.98 5.88 16.45
CA LEU A 788 -20.40 4.75 17.30
C LEU A 788 -20.29 5.05 18.81
N ASP A 789 -20.12 6.31 19.20
CA ASP A 789 -19.90 6.67 20.61
C ASP A 789 -21.20 6.77 21.43
N GLY A 790 -22.36 6.60 20.79
CA GLY A 790 -23.67 6.68 21.41
C GLY A 790 -24.12 8.11 21.73
N ASN A 791 -23.39 9.13 21.28
CA ASN A 791 -23.65 10.52 21.56
C ASN A 791 -24.02 11.30 20.29
N MET A 792 -25.32 11.52 20.15
CA MET A 792 -25.96 12.27 19.05
C MET A 792 -25.51 13.74 18.90
N ASP A 793 -24.65 14.26 19.78
CA ASP A 793 -24.08 15.61 19.70
C ASP A 793 -22.62 15.64 19.20
N THR A 794 -21.88 14.53 19.31
CA THR A 794 -20.56 14.35 18.68
C THR A 794 -20.72 13.93 17.23
N LYS A 795 -19.66 14.11 16.44
CA LYS A 795 -19.71 13.82 15.00
C LYS A 795 -18.35 13.42 14.46
N PHE A 796 -18.38 12.53 13.49
CA PHE A 796 -17.37 12.50 12.44
C PHE A 796 -17.60 13.68 11.49
N TRP A 797 -16.53 14.27 11.00
CA TRP A 797 -16.58 15.25 9.93
C TRP A 797 -15.47 14.95 8.93
N SER A 798 -15.83 14.65 7.69
CA SER A 798 -14.84 14.46 6.64
C SER A 798 -14.10 15.77 6.36
N ASN A 799 -12.83 15.70 5.99
CA ASN A 799 -12.03 16.88 5.59
C ASN A 799 -12.20 17.27 4.12
N ALA A 800 -12.97 16.50 3.36
CA ALA A 800 -13.27 16.72 1.96
C ALA A 800 -14.63 16.13 1.61
N ALA A 801 -15.16 16.51 0.44
CA ALA A 801 -16.36 15.89 -0.11
C ALA A 801 -16.04 14.49 -0.67
N PRO A 802 -16.93 13.50 -0.55
CA PRO A 802 -16.66 12.15 -1.03
C PRO A 802 -16.67 12.06 -2.55
N SER A 803 -15.78 11.22 -3.08
CA SER A 803 -15.75 10.75 -4.46
C SER A 803 -16.61 9.49 -4.65
N ALA A 804 -16.83 9.08 -5.90
CA ALA A 804 -17.49 7.79 -6.19
C ALA A 804 -16.73 6.63 -5.51
N GLY A 805 -17.44 5.78 -4.78
CA GLY A 805 -16.88 4.68 -4.01
C GLY A 805 -16.47 5.03 -2.58
N SER A 806 -16.39 6.31 -2.21
CA SER A 806 -16.11 6.72 -0.82
C SER A 806 -17.13 6.12 0.13
N TYR A 807 -16.71 5.67 1.32
CA TYR A 807 -17.58 4.97 2.24
C TYR A 807 -17.37 5.31 3.71
N ILE A 808 -18.41 5.08 4.51
CA ILE A 808 -18.34 4.84 5.94
C ILE A 808 -18.80 3.41 6.19
N GLN A 809 -17.96 2.61 6.83
CA GLN A 809 -18.15 1.18 7.01
C GLN A 809 -18.15 0.83 8.50
N VAL A 810 -19.05 -0.06 8.89
CA VAL A 810 -19.08 -0.69 10.20
C VAL A 810 -18.75 -2.17 10.04
N ASP A 811 -17.76 -2.66 10.78
CA ASP A 811 -17.55 -4.08 11.05
C ASP A 811 -18.25 -4.41 12.36
N LEU A 812 -19.18 -5.36 12.36
CA LEU A 812 -19.93 -5.83 13.54
C LEU A 812 -19.07 -6.73 14.45
N GLY A 813 -17.86 -7.09 14.02
CA GLY A 813 -16.93 -8.00 14.69
C GLY A 813 -17.20 -9.47 14.39
N LYS A 814 -18.43 -9.82 13.99
CA LYS A 814 -18.82 -11.19 13.62
C LYS A 814 -20.05 -11.21 12.72
N THR A 815 -20.21 -12.31 11.99
CA THR A 815 -21.39 -12.54 11.15
C THR A 815 -22.63 -12.76 12.03
N MET A 816 -23.62 -11.89 11.88
CA MET A 816 -24.87 -11.90 12.66
C MET A 816 -26.06 -11.43 11.80
N PRO A 817 -27.32 -11.74 12.18
CA PRO A 817 -28.48 -11.24 11.44
C PRO A 817 -28.58 -9.72 11.60
N LEU A 818 -28.66 -9.02 10.47
CA LEU A 818 -28.81 -7.57 10.41
C LEU A 818 -30.23 -7.22 9.96
N TYR A 819 -30.88 -6.34 10.70
CA TYR A 819 -32.24 -5.85 10.48
C TYR A 819 -32.15 -4.37 10.11
N ASP A 820 -32.61 -3.47 10.99
CA ASP A 820 -32.58 -2.04 10.72
C ASP A 820 -31.17 -1.47 10.85
N ILE A 821 -30.78 -0.62 9.90
CA ILE A 821 -29.56 0.18 9.89
C ILE A 821 -29.99 1.63 9.77
N LYS A 822 -29.45 2.50 10.62
CA LYS A 822 -29.70 3.94 10.58
C LYS A 822 -28.40 4.72 10.62
N GLY A 823 -28.32 5.75 9.80
CA GLY A 823 -27.23 6.74 9.86
C GLY A 823 -27.80 8.12 10.08
N TYR A 824 -27.24 8.86 11.05
CA TYR A 824 -27.66 10.21 11.41
C TYR A 824 -26.64 11.21 10.88
N PHE A 825 -26.99 11.92 9.82
CA PHE A 825 -26.13 12.89 9.15
C PHE A 825 -26.60 14.33 9.38
N ASP A 826 -25.71 15.28 9.10
CA ASP A 826 -26.10 16.68 9.00
C ASP A 826 -27.04 16.92 7.80
N ILE A 827 -27.90 17.94 7.90
CA ILE A 827 -28.88 18.27 6.84
C ILE A 827 -28.25 18.92 5.60
N THR A 828 -27.00 19.38 5.71
CA THR A 828 -26.22 19.99 4.63
C THR A 828 -25.01 19.13 4.24
N ASP A 829 -24.33 18.54 5.22
CA ASP A 829 -23.17 17.68 5.02
C ASP A 829 -23.54 16.19 5.15
N SER A 830 -24.11 15.63 4.09
CA SER A 830 -24.56 14.23 4.00
C SER A 830 -24.35 13.64 2.60
N PHE A 831 -24.53 12.34 2.43
CA PHE A 831 -24.46 11.70 1.10
C PHE A 831 -25.60 12.17 0.20
N ASN A 832 -25.29 12.72 -0.98
CA ASN A 832 -26.29 13.17 -1.95
C ASN A 832 -26.80 12.03 -2.85
N ASN A 833 -25.94 11.07 -3.16
CA ASN A 833 -26.26 9.89 -3.95
C ASN A 833 -25.43 8.72 -3.44
N GLY A 834 -26.02 7.88 -2.61
CA GLY A 834 -25.34 6.73 -2.06
C GLY A 834 -26.24 5.52 -1.89
N THR A 835 -25.62 4.40 -1.55
CA THR A 835 -26.25 3.10 -1.35
C THR A 835 -25.78 2.53 -0.01
N VAL A 836 -26.67 1.82 0.68
CA VAL A 836 -26.30 0.99 1.83
C VAL A 836 -26.05 -0.43 1.34
N GLN A 837 -24.90 -0.97 1.70
CA GLN A 837 -24.46 -2.31 1.31
C GLN A 837 -24.12 -3.15 2.53
N ILE A 838 -24.26 -4.47 2.42
CA ILE A 838 -23.85 -5.45 3.44
C ILE A 838 -22.85 -6.46 2.86
N SER A 839 -22.05 -7.07 3.73
CA SER A 839 -21.10 -8.11 3.37
C SER A 839 -20.84 -9.06 4.53
N THR A 840 -20.54 -10.32 4.25
CA THR A 840 -20.04 -11.29 5.25
C THR A 840 -18.51 -11.33 5.31
N ASN A 841 -17.80 -10.83 4.29
CA ASN A 841 -16.33 -10.95 4.15
C ASN A 841 -15.62 -9.61 3.90
N GLY A 842 -16.35 -8.51 3.73
CA GLY A 842 -15.79 -7.17 3.52
C GLY A 842 -15.30 -6.90 2.08
N THR A 843 -15.28 -7.91 1.21
CA THR A 843 -14.81 -7.81 -0.18
C THR A 843 -15.96 -7.92 -1.19
N GLN A 844 -16.92 -8.81 -0.94
CA GLN A 844 -18.12 -9.00 -1.75
C GLN A 844 -19.31 -8.28 -1.10
N TRP A 845 -19.86 -7.29 -1.80
CA TRP A 845 -20.90 -6.42 -1.26
C TRP A 845 -22.24 -6.63 -1.95
N THR A 846 -23.32 -6.62 -1.17
CA THR A 846 -24.72 -6.68 -1.66
C THR A 846 -25.46 -5.40 -1.33
N ASP A 847 -26.06 -4.77 -2.33
CA ASP A 847 -26.91 -3.58 -2.16
C ASP A 847 -28.22 -3.94 -1.46
N ILE A 848 -28.55 -3.21 -0.38
CA ILE A 848 -29.82 -3.37 0.34
C ILE A 848 -30.75 -2.16 0.21
N GLY A 849 -30.26 -1.05 -0.35
CA GLY A 849 -31.10 0.08 -0.75
C GLY A 849 -30.35 1.40 -0.91
N ALA A 850 -30.97 2.35 -1.60
CA ALA A 850 -30.43 3.71 -1.71
C ALA A 850 -30.49 4.45 -0.36
N ILE A 851 -29.56 5.38 -0.15
CA ILE A 851 -29.60 6.32 0.97
C ILE A 851 -30.71 7.34 0.70
N THR A 852 -31.75 7.31 1.53
CA THR A 852 -32.83 8.31 1.54
C THR A 852 -33.03 8.85 2.94
N TYR A 853 -33.35 10.14 3.07
CA TYR A 853 -33.40 10.79 4.37
C TYR A 853 -34.81 11.20 4.80
N GLU A 854 -35.06 11.05 6.09
CA GLU A 854 -36.09 11.77 6.83
C GLU A 854 -35.43 12.77 7.78
N THR A 855 -36.02 13.95 7.97
CA THR A 855 -35.49 14.93 8.94
C THR A 855 -36.03 14.66 10.33
N ILE A 856 -35.14 14.32 11.28
CA ILE A 856 -35.48 14.08 12.68
C ILE A 856 -34.59 14.95 13.57
N ASN A 857 -35.21 15.75 14.45
CA ASN A 857 -34.51 16.62 15.41
C ASN A 857 -33.41 17.51 14.79
N GLY A 858 -33.60 17.95 13.55
CA GLY A 858 -32.64 18.81 12.84
C GLY A 858 -31.46 18.06 12.21
N LYS A 859 -31.51 16.72 12.15
CA LYS A 859 -30.56 15.85 11.44
C LYS A 859 -31.26 15.09 10.32
N TYR A 860 -30.52 14.65 9.32
CA TYR A 860 -30.98 13.69 8.32
C TYR A 860 -30.74 12.27 8.81
N MET A 861 -31.81 11.51 8.95
CA MET A 861 -31.75 10.09 9.30
C MET A 861 -32.04 9.28 8.05
N THR A 862 -31.13 8.39 7.68
CA THR A 862 -31.40 7.34 6.70
C THR A 862 -31.71 6.04 7.41
N THR A 863 -32.60 5.22 6.85
CA THR A 863 -32.99 3.92 7.39
C THR A 863 -33.10 2.89 6.28
N ASN A 864 -32.40 1.77 6.43
CA ASN A 864 -32.47 0.61 5.55
C ASN A 864 -32.73 -0.64 6.40
N ASN A 865 -33.38 -1.66 5.83
CA ASN A 865 -33.59 -2.94 6.50
C ASN A 865 -32.92 -4.04 5.69
N ALA A 866 -32.07 -4.84 6.33
CA ALA A 866 -31.46 -6.03 5.75
C ALA A 866 -32.33 -7.29 5.95
N ASP A 867 -33.52 -7.15 6.55
CA ASP A 867 -34.55 -8.20 6.69
C ASP A 867 -34.04 -9.49 7.37
N GLY A 868 -33.05 -9.35 8.26
CA GLY A 868 -32.44 -10.47 8.99
C GLY A 868 -31.34 -11.19 8.21
N ALA A 869 -30.86 -10.63 7.10
CA ALA A 869 -29.73 -11.20 6.35
C ALA A 869 -28.47 -11.26 7.23
N MET A 870 -27.72 -12.35 7.12
CA MET A 870 -26.44 -12.49 7.82
C MET A 870 -25.41 -11.52 7.22
N ALA A 871 -24.77 -10.71 8.07
CA ALA A 871 -23.73 -9.78 7.69
C ALA A 871 -22.68 -9.67 8.80
N ARG A 872 -21.42 -9.45 8.44
CA ARG A 872 -20.36 -8.98 9.35
C ARG A 872 -20.14 -7.48 9.14
N TYR A 873 -20.26 -6.99 7.91
CA TYR A 873 -20.05 -5.60 7.57
C TYR A 873 -21.30 -4.96 6.96
N PHE A 874 -21.46 -3.67 7.20
CA PHE A 874 -22.31 -2.83 6.36
C PHE A 874 -21.62 -1.49 6.10
N ARG A 875 -21.96 -0.83 4.99
CA ARG A 875 -21.41 0.48 4.67
C ARG A 875 -22.41 1.39 3.98
N PHE A 876 -22.26 2.69 4.23
CA PHE A 876 -22.83 3.78 3.44
C PHE A 876 -21.78 4.16 2.39
N THR A 877 -22.09 3.99 1.11
CA THR A 877 -21.13 4.30 0.02
C THR A 877 -21.70 5.35 -0.92
N SER A 878 -20.85 6.25 -1.40
CA SER A 878 -21.19 7.24 -2.42
C SER A 878 -21.15 6.62 -3.82
N ASN A 879 -22.20 6.81 -4.61
CA ASN A 879 -22.27 6.30 -5.99
C ASN A 879 -21.59 7.24 -7.00
N ALA A 880 -21.31 8.48 -6.62
CA ALA A 880 -20.71 9.52 -7.45
C ALA A 880 -20.00 10.56 -6.58
N SER A 881 -19.14 11.40 -7.18
CA SER A 881 -18.59 12.56 -6.46
C SER A 881 -19.68 13.58 -6.12
N GLN A 882 -19.50 14.29 -5.01
CA GLN A 882 -20.38 15.37 -4.56
C GLN A 882 -19.59 16.56 -4.00
N ASN A 883 -20.26 17.66 -3.70
CA ASN A 883 -19.62 18.91 -3.25
C ASN A 883 -19.82 19.17 -1.74
N SER A 884 -20.73 18.46 -1.08
CA SER A 884 -20.95 18.54 0.37
C SER A 884 -20.03 17.56 1.10
N TRP A 885 -19.48 17.98 2.23
CA TRP A 885 -18.72 17.08 3.11
C TRP A 885 -19.69 16.11 3.80
N ILE A 886 -19.15 15.16 4.58
CA ILE A 886 -19.95 14.22 5.36
C ILE A 886 -19.77 14.55 6.83
N GLN A 887 -20.88 14.87 7.49
CA GLN A 887 -20.97 14.88 8.94
C GLN A 887 -21.88 13.75 9.37
N LEU A 888 -21.30 12.75 10.04
CA LEU A 888 -22.02 11.62 10.63
C LEU A 888 -22.02 11.80 12.15
N PHE A 889 -23.19 11.87 12.76
CA PHE A 889 -23.35 11.97 14.20
C PHE A 889 -23.38 10.60 14.86
N GLU A 890 -24.13 9.65 14.28
CA GLU A 890 -24.31 8.34 14.90
C GLU A 890 -24.72 7.31 13.85
N VAL A 891 -24.35 6.06 14.07
CA VAL A 891 -24.86 4.89 13.39
C VAL A 891 -25.55 4.00 14.41
N GLU A 892 -26.84 3.73 14.18
CA GLU A 892 -27.58 2.75 14.95
C GLU A 892 -27.87 1.53 14.07
N PHE A 893 -27.86 0.34 14.64
CA PHE A 893 -28.28 -0.86 13.92
C PHE A 893 -28.97 -1.83 14.87
N ASN A 894 -29.79 -2.73 14.31
CA ASN A 894 -30.56 -3.73 15.04
C ASN A 894 -31.40 -3.17 16.22
N THR A 895 -31.88 -1.93 16.13
CA THR A 895 -32.67 -1.32 17.22
C THR A 895 -34.10 -1.86 17.31
N THR A 896 -34.55 -2.56 16.27
CA THR A 896 -35.86 -3.24 16.22
C THR A 896 -35.84 -4.63 16.86
N VAL A 897 -34.66 -5.16 17.17
CA VAL A 897 -34.46 -6.42 17.89
C VAL A 897 -33.79 -6.16 19.24
N ALA A 898 -34.02 -7.03 20.21
CA ALA A 898 -33.41 -6.85 21.53
C ALA A 898 -31.90 -7.13 21.47
N ALA A 899 -31.08 -6.14 21.84
CA ALA A 899 -29.67 -6.39 22.12
C ALA A 899 -29.57 -7.31 23.35
N GLY A 900 -28.79 -8.38 23.23
CA GLY A 900 -28.50 -9.28 24.33
C GLY A 900 -27.00 -9.46 24.53
N ASP A 901 -26.64 -10.14 25.62
CA ASP A 901 -25.27 -10.55 25.86
C ASP A 901 -25.09 -11.98 25.32
N ASP A 902 -24.26 -12.15 24.29
CA ASP A 902 -24.03 -13.44 23.64
C ASP A 902 -22.78 -14.17 24.17
N THR A 903 -22.17 -13.63 25.23
CA THR A 903 -21.00 -14.20 25.88
C THR A 903 -21.33 -15.58 26.46
N VAL A 904 -20.63 -16.61 25.99
CA VAL A 904 -20.68 -17.96 26.56
C VAL A 904 -19.49 -18.12 27.49
N ILE A 905 -19.74 -18.17 28.79
CA ILE A 905 -18.67 -18.34 29.77
C ILE A 905 -18.37 -19.83 29.91
N VAL A 906 -17.30 -20.28 29.25
CA VAL A 906 -16.74 -21.63 29.39
C VAL A 906 -15.40 -21.63 30.13
N THR A 907 -14.98 -20.49 30.66
CA THR A 907 -13.72 -20.38 31.42
C THR A 907 -13.95 -19.78 32.81
N GLU A 908 -13.05 -20.12 33.73
CA GLU A 908 -12.94 -19.54 35.07
C GLU A 908 -11.46 -19.27 35.36
N ALA A 909 -11.11 -18.09 35.87
CA ALA A 909 -9.74 -17.79 36.29
C ALA A 909 -9.66 -17.30 37.73
N SER A 910 -8.51 -17.52 38.38
CA SER A 910 -8.25 -16.92 39.70
C SER A 910 -7.97 -15.41 39.64
N LYS A 911 -7.62 -14.89 38.46
CA LYS A 911 -7.32 -13.47 38.16
C LYS A 911 -7.74 -13.11 36.74
N GLY A 912 -8.04 -11.83 36.52
CA GLY A 912 -8.39 -11.27 35.22
C GLY A 912 -9.84 -11.57 34.82
N ASP A 913 -10.60 -10.54 34.43
CA ASP A 913 -11.96 -10.70 33.91
C ASP A 913 -11.96 -11.01 32.39
N ASP A 914 -10.78 -10.95 31.76
CA ASP A 914 -10.47 -11.23 30.36
C ASP A 914 -10.29 -12.73 30.05
N HIS A 915 -10.51 -13.60 31.03
CA HIS A 915 -10.38 -15.06 30.89
C HIS A 915 -11.27 -15.67 29.80
N VAL A 916 -12.34 -14.97 29.41
CA VAL A 916 -13.25 -15.39 28.35
C VAL A 916 -12.61 -15.35 26.96
N PHE A 917 -11.59 -14.51 26.75
CA PHE A 917 -10.87 -14.40 25.47
C PHE A 917 -10.05 -15.65 25.15
N ALA A 918 -9.63 -16.43 26.15
CA ALA A 918 -8.95 -17.70 25.92
C ALA A 918 -9.87 -18.83 25.39
N ALA A 919 -11.12 -18.51 25.03
CA ALA A 919 -12.16 -19.46 24.62
C ALA A 919 -13.25 -18.85 23.72
N ASP A 920 -13.02 -17.67 23.12
CA ASP A 920 -14.05 -16.93 22.37
C ASP A 920 -14.01 -17.20 20.85
N ARG A 921 -13.04 -17.97 20.37
CA ARG A 921 -12.76 -18.27 18.97
C ARG A 921 -12.32 -17.05 18.16
N ASP A 922 -11.73 -16.05 18.81
CA ASP A 922 -11.11 -14.89 18.20
C ASP A 922 -9.62 -14.84 18.53
N LEU A 923 -8.81 -15.31 17.59
CA LEU A 923 -7.35 -15.37 17.73
C LEU A 923 -6.68 -13.98 17.83
N SER A 924 -7.43 -12.88 17.65
CA SER A 924 -6.93 -11.51 17.84
C SER A 924 -7.05 -11.00 19.28
N THR A 925 -7.80 -11.70 20.14
CA THR A 925 -7.94 -11.37 21.56
C THR A 925 -7.15 -12.37 22.43
N ALA A 926 -6.85 -12.00 23.68
CA ALA A 926 -6.11 -12.88 24.58
C ALA A 926 -6.46 -12.62 26.05
N TYR A 927 -6.41 -13.69 26.84
CA TYR A 927 -6.31 -13.61 28.30
C TYR A 927 -4.90 -13.17 28.71
N ALA A 928 -4.77 -11.97 29.27
CA ALA A 928 -3.50 -11.32 29.57
C ALA A 928 -3.53 -10.62 30.94
N PRO A 929 -3.60 -11.38 32.06
CA PRO A 929 -3.60 -10.80 33.39
C PRO A 929 -2.29 -10.04 33.66
N GLU A 930 -2.37 -8.91 34.36
CA GLU A 930 -1.20 -8.06 34.65
C GLU A 930 -0.06 -8.81 35.38
N SER A 931 -0.40 -9.82 36.19
CA SER A 931 0.55 -10.66 36.92
C SER A 931 -0.08 -11.96 37.42
N VAL A 932 0.77 -12.95 37.72
CA VAL A 932 0.39 -14.24 38.30
C VAL A 932 1.21 -14.55 39.56
N GLU A 933 0.60 -15.27 40.49
CA GLU A 933 1.20 -15.84 41.70
C GLU A 933 1.23 -17.38 41.61
N GLU A 934 2.03 -18.02 42.48
CA GLU A 934 2.09 -19.49 42.52
C GLU A 934 0.71 -20.11 42.79
N GLY A 935 0.25 -20.92 41.84
CA GLY A 935 -1.04 -21.62 41.94
C GLY A 935 -2.24 -20.84 41.42
N ASP A 936 -2.04 -19.63 40.88
CA ASP A 936 -3.05 -18.97 40.05
C ASP A 936 -3.43 -19.88 38.87
N TYR A 937 -4.66 -19.80 38.39
CA TYR A 937 -5.17 -20.75 37.40
C TYR A 937 -6.12 -20.14 36.38
N LEU A 938 -6.22 -20.81 35.23
CA LEU A 938 -7.29 -20.70 34.25
C LEU A 938 -7.89 -22.10 34.03
N ILE A 939 -9.20 -22.24 34.18
CA ILE A 939 -9.96 -23.46 33.92
C ILE A 939 -10.80 -23.22 32.68
N TYR A 940 -10.81 -24.20 31.77
CA TYR A 940 -11.71 -24.29 30.63
C TYR A 940 -12.64 -25.48 30.84
N HIS A 941 -13.95 -25.21 30.80
CA HIS A 941 -15.01 -26.21 30.82
C HIS A 941 -15.31 -26.63 29.39
N THR A 942 -15.17 -27.92 29.09
CA THR A 942 -15.43 -28.44 27.74
C THR A 942 -16.86 -28.14 27.30
N SER A 943 -17.06 -27.94 26.01
CA SER A 943 -18.37 -27.70 25.43
C SER A 943 -18.70 -28.71 24.33
N ARG A 944 -18.81 -28.29 23.06
CA ARG A 944 -19.18 -29.16 21.93
C ARG A 944 -18.26 -30.38 21.77
N ILE A 945 -16.98 -30.23 22.14
CA ILE A 945 -15.96 -31.28 22.10
C ILE A 945 -15.64 -31.71 23.53
N THR A 946 -16.00 -32.94 23.88
CA THR A 946 -15.66 -33.60 25.16
C THR A 946 -14.71 -34.77 24.97
N ASP A 947 -14.85 -35.53 23.88
CA ASP A 947 -13.89 -36.56 23.50
C ASP A 947 -12.69 -35.92 22.80
N ILE A 948 -11.70 -35.49 23.60
CA ILE A 948 -10.55 -34.73 23.10
C ILE A 948 -9.44 -35.70 22.68
N GLY A 949 -9.05 -35.64 21.40
CA GLY A 949 -7.87 -36.33 20.88
C GLY A 949 -6.60 -35.52 21.12
N THR A 950 -6.61 -34.28 20.63
CA THR A 950 -5.49 -33.33 20.78
C THR A 950 -6.01 -32.02 21.38
N LEU A 951 -5.26 -31.45 22.31
CA LEU A 951 -5.49 -30.13 22.88
C LEU A 951 -4.38 -29.20 22.40
N ARG A 952 -4.75 -28.15 21.68
CA ARG A 952 -3.84 -27.07 21.27
C ARG A 952 -4.08 -25.85 22.15
N ILE A 953 -3.02 -25.20 22.61
CA ILE A 953 -3.12 -23.96 23.40
C ILE A 953 -2.15 -22.94 22.80
N LEU A 954 -2.69 -21.81 22.36
CA LEU A 954 -1.96 -20.73 21.69
C LEU A 954 -1.67 -19.60 22.70
N GLN A 955 -0.40 -19.27 22.85
CA GLN A 955 0.09 -18.16 23.68
C GLN A 955 1.08 -17.28 22.92
N ASP A 956 1.34 -16.08 23.44
CA ASP A 956 2.32 -15.16 22.86
C ASP A 956 3.74 -15.74 22.92
N GLY A 957 4.36 -15.87 21.75
CA GLY A 957 5.71 -16.44 21.61
C GLY A 957 6.83 -15.62 22.27
N SER A 958 6.58 -14.34 22.58
CA SER A 958 7.49 -13.47 23.33
C SER A 958 7.29 -13.56 24.86
N SER A 959 6.20 -14.19 25.33
CA SER A 959 5.85 -14.31 26.76
C SER A 959 5.41 -15.73 27.15
N ILE A 960 6.28 -16.73 26.96
CA ILE A 960 6.03 -18.13 27.31
C ILE A 960 5.85 -18.30 28.83
N CYS A 961 4.63 -18.61 29.28
CA CYS A 961 4.27 -18.65 30.70
C CYS A 961 4.69 -19.95 31.43
N ASN A 962 4.99 -21.02 30.70
CA ASN A 962 5.37 -22.33 31.25
C ASN A 962 4.34 -22.89 32.27
N ALA A 963 3.05 -22.63 32.07
CA ALA A 963 2.00 -23.16 32.95
C ALA A 963 1.90 -24.69 32.84
N SER A 964 1.64 -25.38 33.95
CA SER A 964 1.28 -26.80 33.95
C SER A 964 -0.16 -26.99 33.45
N VAL A 965 -0.37 -27.97 32.57
CA VAL A 965 -1.67 -28.31 31.99
C VAL A 965 -2.18 -29.62 32.59
N SER A 966 -3.40 -29.61 33.13
CA SER A 966 -4.06 -30.78 33.71
C SER A 966 -5.49 -30.92 33.20
N ILE A 967 -6.04 -32.14 33.20
CA ILE A 967 -7.42 -32.42 32.80
C ILE A 967 -8.20 -33.12 33.92
N ARG A 968 -9.52 -32.95 33.93
CA ARG A 968 -10.49 -33.76 34.69
C ARG A 968 -11.40 -34.50 33.72
N THR A 969 -11.55 -35.81 33.91
CA THR A 969 -12.30 -36.70 32.98
C THR A 969 -13.69 -37.03 33.52
N ALA A 970 -14.62 -37.47 32.67
CA ALA A 970 -15.97 -37.85 33.09
C ALA A 970 -16.00 -39.02 34.11
N ASP A 971 -15.00 -39.90 34.07
CA ASP A 971 -14.94 -41.10 34.93
C ASP A 971 -14.25 -40.87 36.28
N SER A 972 -13.64 -39.70 36.52
CA SER A 972 -12.83 -39.42 37.71
C SER A 972 -12.80 -37.94 38.07
N ASP A 973 -12.98 -37.65 39.36
CA ASP A 973 -12.85 -36.30 39.92
C ASP A 973 -11.39 -35.86 40.19
N GLU A 974 -10.40 -36.73 39.94
CA GLU A 974 -8.98 -36.40 40.13
C GLU A 974 -8.38 -35.67 38.91
N TRP A 975 -7.56 -34.64 39.16
CA TRP A 975 -6.81 -33.94 38.12
C TRP A 975 -5.60 -34.78 37.65
N LYS A 976 -5.47 -34.93 36.32
CA LYS A 976 -4.36 -35.61 35.64
C LYS A 976 -3.53 -34.59 34.89
N GLU A 977 -2.26 -34.41 35.25
CA GLU A 977 -1.32 -33.55 34.51
C GLU A 977 -0.99 -34.19 33.15
N VAL A 978 -1.04 -33.39 32.08
CA VAL A 978 -0.90 -33.84 30.68
C VAL A 978 0.20 -33.11 29.91
N GLY A 979 0.73 -31.99 30.43
CA GLY A 979 1.82 -31.27 29.77
C GLY A 979 2.10 -29.89 30.36
N THR A 980 2.83 -29.08 29.61
CA THR A 980 3.25 -27.71 29.96
C THR A 980 3.12 -26.76 28.77
N LEU A 981 2.93 -25.47 29.03
CA LEU A 981 2.89 -24.42 28.01
C LEU A 981 4.27 -23.80 27.77
N ASP A 982 5.19 -24.55 27.17
CA ASP A 982 6.59 -24.17 26.95
C ASP A 982 6.89 -23.66 25.52
N THR A 983 5.90 -23.64 24.64
CA THR A 983 5.97 -23.14 23.25
C THR A 983 4.82 -22.18 22.94
N ALA A 984 4.95 -21.38 21.88
CA ALA A 984 3.88 -20.46 21.45
C ALA A 984 2.58 -21.23 21.11
N LEU A 985 2.69 -22.36 20.43
CA LEU A 985 1.60 -23.33 20.25
C LEU A 985 1.99 -24.63 20.96
N ALA A 986 1.33 -24.94 22.07
CA ALA A 986 1.48 -26.21 22.75
C ALA A 986 0.47 -27.22 22.21
N GLU A 987 0.93 -28.40 21.78
CA GLU A 987 0.06 -29.49 21.32
C GLU A 987 0.18 -30.70 22.24
N LEU A 988 -0.91 -31.07 22.90
CA LEU A 988 -0.95 -32.14 23.90
C LEU A 988 -1.90 -33.25 23.43
N LYS A 989 -1.42 -34.50 23.42
CA LYS A 989 -2.27 -35.68 23.13
C LYS A 989 -3.03 -36.10 24.38
N ILE A 990 -4.35 -36.13 24.28
CA ILE A 990 -5.26 -36.37 25.41
C ILE A 990 -5.92 -37.75 25.30
N ASN A 991 -6.64 -38.00 24.20
CA ASN A 991 -7.37 -39.24 23.89
C ASN A 991 -8.36 -39.71 24.97
N ASP A 992 -8.93 -38.78 25.75
CA ASP A 992 -9.84 -39.01 26.88
C ASP A 992 -11.14 -38.20 26.71
N THR A 993 -12.21 -38.63 27.40
CA THR A 993 -13.44 -37.83 27.57
C THR A 993 -13.23 -36.84 28.72
N VAL A 994 -13.01 -35.58 28.38
CA VAL A 994 -12.63 -34.49 29.29
C VAL A 994 -13.85 -33.65 29.65
N MET A 995 -13.90 -33.21 30.92
CA MET A 995 -14.87 -32.24 31.42
C MET A 995 -14.25 -30.86 31.62
N GLU A 996 -13.01 -30.83 32.12
CA GLU A 996 -12.31 -29.58 32.42
C GLU A 996 -10.82 -29.68 32.08
N ILE A 997 -10.26 -28.57 31.62
CA ILE A 997 -8.83 -28.36 31.39
C ILE A 997 -8.39 -27.26 32.36
N LYS A 998 -7.27 -27.43 33.05
CA LYS A 998 -6.72 -26.46 33.99
C LYS A 998 -5.29 -26.13 33.65
N LEU A 999 -5.02 -24.84 33.50
CA LEU A 999 -3.71 -24.24 33.43
C LEU A 999 -3.35 -23.71 34.81
N THR A 1000 -2.20 -24.11 35.34
CA THR A 1000 -1.70 -23.62 36.63
C THR A 1000 -0.43 -22.81 36.41
N PHE A 1001 -0.45 -21.55 36.84
CA PHE A 1001 0.65 -20.61 36.68
C PHE A 1001 1.60 -20.65 37.87
N HIS A 1002 2.87 -20.33 37.61
CA HIS A 1002 3.95 -20.44 38.58
C HIS A 1002 4.64 -19.09 38.82
N GLU A 1003 5.01 -18.84 40.07
CA GLU A 1003 5.71 -17.60 40.44
C GLU A 1003 7.09 -17.54 39.76
N GLY A 1004 7.41 -16.39 39.15
CA GLY A 1004 8.70 -16.15 38.50
C GLY A 1004 8.74 -16.42 36.99
N ASN A 1005 7.65 -16.96 36.42
CA ASN A 1005 7.46 -17.03 34.97
C ASN A 1005 6.82 -15.73 34.42
N PRO A 1006 6.94 -15.44 33.12
CA PRO A 1006 6.19 -14.35 32.47
C PRO A 1006 4.68 -14.47 32.71
N ALA A 1007 3.99 -13.33 32.78
CA ALA A 1007 2.54 -13.32 32.80
C ALA A 1007 1.99 -13.97 31.51
N PRO A 1008 0.95 -14.81 31.61
CA PRO A 1008 0.40 -15.48 30.45
C PRO A 1008 -0.26 -14.46 29.52
N VAL A 1009 -0.11 -14.69 28.21
CA VAL A 1009 -0.91 -14.07 27.16
C VAL A 1009 -1.42 -15.23 26.32
N ILE A 1010 -2.63 -15.70 26.61
CA ILE A 1010 -3.23 -16.89 26.00
C ILE A 1010 -4.30 -16.43 25.03
N TYR A 1011 -4.06 -16.65 23.74
CA TYR A 1011 -5.00 -16.32 22.68
C TYR A 1011 -6.17 -17.29 22.68
N GLU A 1012 -5.90 -18.61 22.77
CA GLU A 1012 -6.98 -19.59 22.60
C GLU A 1012 -6.64 -20.99 23.15
N ILE A 1013 -7.66 -21.68 23.66
CA ILE A 1013 -7.66 -23.10 24.03
C ILE A 1013 -8.50 -23.88 23.01
N ILE A 1014 -7.84 -24.65 22.15
CA ILE A 1014 -8.42 -25.30 20.98
C ILE A 1014 -8.45 -26.83 21.19
N PRO A 1015 -9.54 -27.39 21.76
CA PRO A 1015 -9.74 -28.83 21.78
C PRO A 1015 -10.08 -29.34 20.36
N SER A 1016 -9.58 -30.52 20.02
CA SER A 1016 -9.90 -31.24 18.78
C SER A 1016 -10.45 -32.62 19.09
N THR A 1017 -11.46 -33.04 18.34
CA THR A 1017 -12.17 -34.30 18.53
C THR A 1017 -11.21 -35.47 18.37
N LYS A 1018 -11.39 -36.49 19.20
CA LYS A 1018 -10.68 -37.76 19.09
C LYS A 1018 -11.03 -38.43 17.75
N THR A 1019 -10.07 -38.48 16.84
CA THR A 1019 -10.18 -39.32 15.65
C THR A 1019 -9.91 -40.77 16.02
N GLU A 1020 -10.78 -41.69 15.60
CA GLU A 1020 -10.46 -43.12 15.64
C GLU A 1020 -9.34 -43.37 14.63
N GLU A 1021 -8.09 -43.33 15.07
CA GLU A 1021 -7.02 -43.96 14.30
C GLU A 1021 -7.31 -45.47 14.27
N PRO A 1022 -7.19 -46.12 13.09
CA PRO A 1022 -7.33 -47.57 13.04
C PRO A 1022 -6.35 -48.20 14.03
N GLU A 1023 -6.81 -49.16 14.83
CA GLU A 1023 -5.94 -49.93 15.74
C GLU A 1023 -4.68 -50.34 14.97
N ALA A 1024 -3.51 -50.06 15.56
CA ALA A 1024 -2.24 -50.43 14.94
C ALA A 1024 -2.23 -51.93 14.61
N ASP A 1025 -1.88 -52.27 13.37
CA ASP A 1025 -1.80 -53.65 12.92
C ASP A 1025 -0.59 -54.34 13.56
N LYS A 1026 -0.86 -54.97 14.70
CA LYS A 1026 0.13 -55.72 15.48
C LYS A 1026 0.39 -57.13 14.95
N THR A 1027 -0.24 -57.53 13.83
CA THR A 1027 -0.18 -58.91 13.33
C THR A 1027 1.26 -59.35 13.07
N ALA A 1028 2.03 -58.54 12.33
CA ALA A 1028 3.42 -58.86 11.97
C ALA A 1028 4.35 -58.93 13.20
N LEU A 1029 4.20 -57.99 14.14
CA LEU A 1029 4.94 -57.97 15.40
C LEU A 1029 4.60 -59.19 16.26
N GLY A 1030 3.32 -59.54 16.39
CA GLY A 1030 2.87 -60.71 17.13
C GLY A 1030 3.38 -62.04 16.55
N GLU A 1031 3.39 -62.17 15.22
CA GLU A 1031 3.98 -63.32 14.53
C GLU A 1031 5.49 -63.44 14.78
N LEU A 1032 6.21 -62.31 14.73
CA LEU A 1032 7.65 -62.28 14.96
C LEU A 1032 8.00 -62.59 16.42
N ILE A 1033 7.29 -62.01 17.39
CA ILE A 1033 7.42 -62.34 18.82
C ILE A 1033 7.19 -63.84 19.03
N SER A 1034 6.12 -64.40 18.45
CA SER A 1034 5.80 -65.83 18.55
C SER A 1034 6.88 -66.71 17.93
N ARG A 1035 7.47 -66.29 16.80
CA ARG A 1035 8.58 -67.00 16.15
C ARG A 1035 9.82 -66.99 17.03
N VAL A 1036 10.17 -65.85 17.61
CA VAL A 1036 11.36 -65.70 18.47
C VAL A 1036 11.19 -66.49 19.77
N ASP A 1037 10.02 -66.45 20.41
CA ASP A 1037 9.72 -67.19 21.64
C ASP A 1037 9.85 -68.72 21.47
N ASN A 1038 9.57 -69.23 20.27
CA ASN A 1038 9.62 -70.66 19.96
C ASN A 1038 10.93 -71.12 19.31
N MET A 1039 11.92 -70.24 19.19
CA MET A 1039 13.20 -70.55 18.54
C MET A 1039 14.12 -71.34 19.48
N ASP A 1040 14.76 -72.40 18.96
CA ASP A 1040 15.83 -73.10 19.69
C ASP A 1040 17.13 -72.29 19.64
N LEU A 1041 17.40 -71.59 20.74
CA LEU A 1041 18.56 -70.71 20.87
C LEU A 1041 19.83 -71.44 21.33
N SER A 1042 19.79 -72.76 21.53
CA SER A 1042 20.93 -73.54 22.07
C SER A 1042 22.17 -73.52 21.16
N GLY A 1043 21.97 -73.38 19.84
CA GLY A 1043 23.01 -73.28 18.82
C GLY A 1043 23.70 -71.92 18.72
N TYR A 1044 23.25 -70.90 19.46
CA TYR A 1044 23.73 -69.52 19.36
C TYR A 1044 24.52 -69.08 20.59
N THR A 1045 25.35 -68.05 20.43
CA THR A 1045 26.18 -67.49 21.52
C THR A 1045 25.31 -66.85 22.60
N GLU A 1046 25.78 -66.91 23.85
CA GLU A 1046 25.03 -66.40 25.00
C GLU A 1046 24.81 -64.87 24.91
N GLU A 1047 25.75 -64.15 24.31
CA GLU A 1047 25.71 -62.70 24.11
C GLU A 1047 24.62 -62.29 23.11
N SER A 1048 24.61 -62.88 21.91
CA SER A 1048 23.59 -62.57 20.89
C SER A 1048 22.18 -62.99 21.34
N VAL A 1049 22.07 -64.07 22.12
CA VAL A 1049 20.79 -64.52 22.72
C VAL A 1049 20.29 -63.56 23.79
N THR A 1050 21.19 -62.97 24.58
CA THR A 1050 20.81 -62.00 25.61
C THR A 1050 20.31 -60.70 25.00
N ALA A 1051 20.99 -60.19 23.96
CA ALA A 1051 20.54 -59.01 23.22
C ALA A 1051 19.17 -59.22 22.57
N LEU A 1052 18.94 -60.36 21.91
CA LEU A 1052 17.64 -60.71 21.32
C LEU A 1052 16.53 -60.76 22.38
N LYS A 1053 16.80 -61.28 23.58
CA LYS A 1053 15.79 -61.34 24.66
C LYS A 1053 15.41 -59.98 25.21
N ALA A 1054 16.35 -59.02 25.27
CA ALA A 1054 16.06 -57.67 25.70
C ALA A 1054 15.11 -56.98 24.71
N VAL A 1055 15.45 -57.00 23.41
CA VAL A 1055 14.60 -56.41 22.36
C VAL A 1055 13.26 -57.12 22.24
N LEU A 1056 13.21 -58.45 22.46
CA LEU A 1056 11.95 -59.20 22.53
C LEU A 1056 11.05 -58.75 23.69
N GLN A 1057 11.63 -58.34 24.82
CA GLN A 1057 10.88 -57.83 25.95
C GLN A 1057 10.28 -56.45 25.65
N ASP A 1058 11.06 -55.57 25.01
CA ASP A 1058 10.59 -54.24 24.58
C ASP A 1058 9.50 -54.36 23.50
N ALA A 1059 9.69 -55.23 22.53
CA ALA A 1059 8.69 -55.56 21.50
C ALA A 1059 7.39 -56.11 22.10
N LYS A 1060 7.47 -56.92 23.17
CA LYS A 1060 6.29 -57.41 23.90
C LYS A 1060 5.57 -56.30 24.67
N ALA A 1061 6.30 -55.32 25.19
CA ALA A 1061 5.70 -54.17 25.85
C ALA A 1061 4.87 -53.35 24.85
N VAL A 1062 5.42 -53.06 23.67
CA VAL A 1062 4.70 -52.38 22.58
C VAL A 1062 3.50 -53.21 22.08
N TYR A 1063 3.67 -54.52 21.93
CA TYR A 1063 2.56 -55.41 21.51
C TYR A 1063 1.38 -55.39 22.49
N LEU A 1064 1.66 -55.36 23.80
CA LEU A 1064 0.65 -55.34 24.86
C LEU A 1064 0.07 -53.95 25.16
N ASP A 1065 0.71 -52.88 24.68
CA ASP A 1065 0.23 -51.51 24.87
C ASP A 1065 -0.97 -51.23 23.97
N GLU A 1066 -2.16 -51.15 24.55
CA GLU A 1066 -3.42 -50.88 23.84
C GLU A 1066 -3.41 -49.52 23.11
N ASN A 1067 -2.50 -48.60 23.46
CA ASN A 1067 -2.35 -47.28 22.85
C ASN A 1067 -1.17 -47.17 21.88
N ALA A 1068 -0.51 -48.29 21.51
CA ALA A 1068 0.61 -48.27 20.58
C ALA A 1068 0.19 -47.78 19.19
N VAL A 1069 0.88 -46.75 18.68
CA VAL A 1069 0.71 -46.25 17.30
C VAL A 1069 1.42 -47.15 16.28
N GLN A 1070 1.00 -47.12 15.01
CA GLN A 1070 1.57 -47.98 13.96
C GLN A 1070 3.09 -47.81 13.83
N GLU A 1071 3.60 -46.58 13.97
CA GLU A 1071 5.04 -46.31 13.91
C GLU A 1071 5.83 -47.03 15.01
N SER A 1072 5.31 -47.08 16.25
CA SER A 1072 6.00 -47.78 17.35
C SER A 1072 5.93 -49.29 17.19
N VAL A 1073 4.83 -49.81 16.64
CA VAL A 1073 4.68 -51.23 16.27
C VAL A 1073 5.67 -51.61 15.16
N ASP A 1074 5.81 -50.77 14.14
CA ASP A 1074 6.74 -50.97 13.02
C ASP A 1074 8.19 -50.89 13.47
N GLU A 1075 8.53 -49.93 14.36
CA GLU A 1075 9.87 -49.81 14.93
C GLU A 1075 10.20 -51.02 15.82
N ALA A 1076 9.29 -51.43 16.70
CA ALA A 1076 9.46 -52.62 17.54
C ALA A 1076 9.65 -53.88 16.69
N TYR A 1077 8.93 -54.01 15.57
CA TYR A 1077 9.12 -55.09 14.60
C TYR A 1077 10.51 -55.03 13.98
N ALA A 1078 10.93 -53.86 13.49
CA ALA A 1078 12.23 -53.68 12.85
C ALA A 1078 13.39 -54.00 13.81
N GLN A 1079 13.32 -53.49 15.04
CA GLN A 1079 14.33 -53.76 16.07
C GLN A 1079 14.38 -55.24 16.44
N LEU A 1080 13.23 -55.90 16.64
CA LEU A 1080 13.18 -57.33 16.95
C LEU A 1080 13.69 -58.19 15.78
N ASN A 1081 13.36 -57.82 14.54
CA ASN A 1081 13.81 -58.55 13.35
C ASN A 1081 15.32 -58.38 13.15
N GLN A 1082 15.86 -57.18 13.38
CA GLN A 1082 17.28 -56.92 13.33
C GLN A 1082 18.04 -57.70 14.40
N ALA A 1083 17.54 -57.74 15.64
CA ALA A 1083 18.12 -58.52 16.72
C ALA A 1083 18.11 -60.03 16.41
N LEU A 1084 17.07 -60.50 15.71
CA LEU A 1084 16.95 -61.88 15.25
C LEU A 1084 17.99 -62.22 14.17
N GLU A 1085 18.22 -61.31 13.23
CA GLU A 1085 19.26 -61.44 12.19
C GLU A 1085 20.68 -61.37 12.77
N ALA A 1086 20.87 -60.69 13.90
CA ALA A 1086 22.14 -60.54 14.59
C ALA A 1086 22.56 -61.76 15.44
N LEU A 1087 21.77 -62.84 15.47
CA LEU A 1087 22.09 -64.07 16.19
C LEU A 1087 23.36 -64.76 15.64
N GLN A 1088 24.32 -65.07 16.53
CA GLN A 1088 25.61 -65.68 16.15
C GLN A 1088 25.67 -67.16 16.56
N ASN A 1089 26.02 -68.06 15.64
CA ASN A 1089 26.14 -69.50 15.93
C ASN A 1089 27.40 -69.83 16.76
N LYS A 1090 27.29 -70.81 17.67
CA LYS A 1090 28.44 -71.45 18.32
C LYS A 1090 29.17 -72.29 17.27
N THR A 1091 30.39 -71.91 16.88
CA THR A 1091 31.19 -72.68 15.92
C THR A 1091 31.90 -73.86 16.60
N ASP A 1092 31.68 -75.08 16.11
CA ASP A 1092 32.47 -76.27 16.43
C ASP A 1092 33.67 -76.37 15.47
N ASP A 1093 34.88 -76.17 15.99
CA ASP A 1093 36.13 -76.29 15.25
C ASP A 1093 36.55 -77.77 15.07
N LYS A 1094 36.39 -78.31 13.85
CA LYS A 1094 37.27 -79.35 13.28
C LYS A 1094 37.36 -79.23 11.75
N GLY A 1095 38.51 -78.76 11.25
CA GLY A 1095 38.88 -78.80 9.83
C GLY A 1095 39.20 -80.21 9.28
N PRO A 1096 39.72 -80.32 8.03
CA PRO A 1096 38.89 -80.27 6.82
C PRO A 1096 39.15 -81.47 5.86
N ASP A 1097 38.43 -81.44 4.74
CA ASP A 1097 38.73 -82.07 3.43
C ASP A 1097 38.00 -83.39 3.10
N LYS A 1098 37.06 -83.35 2.14
CA LYS A 1098 37.34 -83.73 0.74
C LYS A 1098 36.12 -83.76 -0.19
N ASP A 1099 36.41 -83.25 -1.39
CA ASP A 1099 35.90 -83.64 -2.72
C ASP A 1099 34.57 -83.08 -3.26
N GLN A 1100 34.73 -81.96 -4.01
CA GLN A 1100 34.30 -81.71 -5.42
C GLN A 1100 32.78 -81.66 -5.76
N PRO A 1101 32.34 -81.07 -6.92
CA PRO A 1101 33.09 -80.52 -8.07
C PRO A 1101 32.56 -79.17 -8.68
N THR A 1102 33.38 -78.58 -9.61
CA THR A 1102 33.06 -77.93 -10.94
C THR A 1102 31.97 -76.84 -11.06
N ASP A 1103 32.04 -75.80 -11.91
CA ASP A 1103 32.99 -75.19 -12.85
C ASP A 1103 32.33 -73.85 -13.31
N THR A 1104 33.13 -72.87 -13.73
CA THR A 1104 32.88 -71.65 -14.55
C THR A 1104 31.44 -71.13 -14.76
N ASP A 1105 31.11 -69.83 -14.63
CA ASP A 1105 31.69 -68.72 -15.42
C ASP A 1105 31.12 -67.35 -14.94
N LYS A 1106 31.99 -66.34 -14.78
CA LYS A 1106 31.78 -64.90 -15.13
C LYS A 1106 30.63 -64.07 -14.46
N PRO A 1107 30.57 -62.74 -14.67
CA PRO A 1107 31.19 -61.73 -13.79
C PRO A 1107 30.19 -60.74 -13.19
N SER A 1108 30.74 -59.86 -12.34
CA SER A 1108 30.17 -58.64 -11.75
C SER A 1108 28.96 -58.91 -10.86
N ASP A 1109 28.92 -58.45 -9.64
CA ASP A 1109 29.48 -57.20 -9.15
C ASP A 1109 29.56 -57.31 -7.64
N THR A 1110 29.72 -56.17 -6.99
CA THR A 1110 29.45 -55.98 -5.55
C THR A 1110 30.66 -56.28 -4.68
N ASP A 1111 31.66 -55.41 -4.82
CA ASP A 1111 32.38 -55.01 -3.62
C ASP A 1111 31.38 -54.16 -2.80
N LYS A 1112 30.84 -54.70 -1.71
CA LYS A 1112 31.51 -54.87 -0.41
C LYS A 1112 31.95 -53.53 0.19
N PRO A 1113 32.15 -53.49 1.52
CA PRO A 1113 31.77 -54.45 2.56
C PRO A 1113 30.86 -53.78 3.60
N LYS A 1114 30.02 -54.53 4.32
CA LYS A 1114 30.33 -55.28 5.55
C LYS A 1114 30.98 -54.47 6.67
N ASP A 1115 30.59 -54.88 7.89
CA ASP A 1115 31.42 -54.95 9.09
C ASP A 1115 31.79 -53.59 9.70
N ASN A 1116 31.84 -53.45 11.01
CA ASN A 1116 31.40 -54.27 12.14
C ASN A 1116 31.69 -53.44 13.38
N ALA A 1117 31.11 -53.89 14.48
CA ALA A 1117 31.58 -53.64 15.83
C ALA A 1117 33.11 -53.79 16.04
N ASP A 1118 33.50 -53.22 17.20
CA ASP A 1118 34.64 -53.56 18.06
C ASP A 1118 36.04 -52.99 17.68
N LYS A 1119 36.83 -52.43 18.62
CA LYS A 1119 36.86 -52.60 20.08
C LYS A 1119 37.71 -51.53 20.79
N ALA A 1120 37.22 -51.17 21.99
CA ALA A 1120 37.91 -51.00 23.27
C ALA A 1120 38.78 -49.76 23.60
N ALA A 1121 38.30 -49.09 24.67
CA ALA A 1121 38.97 -48.65 25.91
C ALA A 1121 38.87 -47.13 26.11
N ALA A 1122 38.40 -46.57 27.23
CA ALA A 1122 37.99 -47.09 28.52
C ALA A 1122 37.23 -45.98 29.27
N THR A 1123 36.21 -46.29 30.05
CA THR A 1123 35.88 -45.53 31.26
C THR A 1123 35.18 -46.44 32.26
N GLY A 1124 35.74 -46.49 33.48
CA GLY A 1124 35.07 -46.97 34.67
C GLY A 1124 34.38 -45.81 35.38
N ASP A 1125 33.34 -46.16 36.12
CA ASP A 1125 32.59 -45.37 37.10
C ASP A 1125 33.34 -44.19 37.74
N SER A 1126 32.67 -43.04 37.83
CA SER A 1126 32.04 -42.59 39.08
C SER A 1126 31.63 -41.11 39.04
N GLY A 1127 30.44 -40.81 39.58
CA GLY A 1127 30.23 -39.62 40.40
C GLY A 1127 29.56 -38.41 39.76
N ASN A 1128 28.27 -38.24 40.08
CA ASN A 1128 27.64 -37.03 40.61
C ASN A 1128 28.13 -35.62 40.19
N ALA A 1129 27.09 -34.80 39.97
CA ALA A 1129 26.92 -33.40 40.36
C ALA A 1129 27.10 -32.34 39.27
N ALA A 1130 25.95 -31.79 38.88
CA ALA A 1130 25.62 -30.37 38.82
C ALA A 1130 26.61 -29.39 38.17
N GLY A 1131 26.11 -28.71 37.13
CA GLY A 1131 26.13 -27.25 37.16
C GLY A 1131 26.53 -26.52 35.88
N TRP A 1132 25.57 -25.70 35.41
CA TRP A 1132 25.74 -24.36 34.83
C TRP A 1132 26.22 -24.20 33.38
N LEU A 1133 25.26 -23.79 32.53
CA LEU A 1133 25.19 -22.50 31.80
C LEU A 1133 26.40 -22.03 30.97
N PHE A 1134 26.20 -21.86 29.66
CA PHE A 1134 25.96 -20.58 28.95
C PHE A 1134 26.35 -20.67 27.45
N ALA A 1135 25.51 -20.02 26.66
CA ALA A 1135 25.50 -19.68 25.23
C ALA A 1135 26.86 -19.46 24.50
N ALA A 1136 26.87 -19.65 23.17
CA ALA A 1136 26.62 -18.56 22.21
C ALA A 1136 26.92 -18.96 20.74
N VAL A 1137 25.86 -18.89 19.92
CA VAL A 1137 25.67 -18.19 18.62
C VAL A 1137 26.79 -18.17 17.53
N ILE A 1138 26.34 -18.41 16.29
CA ILE A 1138 26.52 -17.66 15.02
C ILE A 1138 26.93 -18.52 13.82
N ALA A 1139 25.92 -18.71 12.96
CA ALA A 1139 25.85 -18.53 11.51
C ALA A 1139 26.87 -19.17 10.55
N GLY A 1140 26.28 -19.71 9.48
CA GLY A 1140 26.49 -19.08 8.17
C GLY A 1140 26.94 -20.01 7.04
N GLY A 1141 26.04 -20.18 6.07
CA GLY A 1141 26.42 -20.23 4.66
C GLY A 1141 26.49 -21.61 4.02
N ALA A 1142 25.41 -21.97 3.32
CA ALA A 1142 25.43 -22.95 2.25
C ALA A 1142 25.59 -22.24 0.88
N LEU A 1143 26.35 -22.83 -0.03
CA LEU A 1143 26.37 -22.48 -1.45
C LEU A 1143 26.28 -23.76 -2.28
N MET A 1144 25.34 -23.69 -3.23
CA MET A 1144 24.76 -24.69 -4.13
C MET A 1144 25.73 -25.50 -5.01
N LEU A 1145 25.28 -26.69 -5.48
CA LEU A 1145 25.20 -26.98 -6.92
C LEU A 1145 24.43 -28.25 -7.34
N THR A 1146 23.65 -28.08 -8.39
CA THR A 1146 22.78 -28.98 -9.17
C THR A 1146 23.48 -30.11 -9.93
N ALA A 1147 22.76 -31.20 -10.22
CA ALA A 1147 22.21 -31.50 -11.55
C ALA A 1147 21.67 -32.94 -11.70
N GLY A 1148 20.44 -33.06 -12.27
CA GLY A 1148 20.29 -33.80 -13.52
C GLY A 1148 19.47 -35.11 -13.57
N LYS A 1149 18.18 -34.96 -13.87
CA LYS A 1149 17.33 -35.71 -14.84
C LYS A 1149 17.10 -37.23 -14.69
N GLY A 1150 15.82 -37.63 -14.76
CA GLY A 1150 15.47 -39.03 -15.08
C GLY A 1150 13.99 -39.43 -15.15
N ARG A 1151 13.14 -38.68 -15.87
CA ARG A 1151 11.90 -39.09 -16.58
C ARG A 1151 11.45 -40.57 -16.45
N GLN A 1152 10.23 -40.84 -15.95
CA GLN A 1152 9.37 -41.89 -16.53
C GLN A 1152 7.87 -41.69 -16.27
N LYS A 1153 7.08 -42.22 -17.21
CA LYS A 1153 5.68 -41.99 -17.53
C LYS A 1153 4.78 -43.14 -17.04
N ASN A 1154 3.48 -42.82 -17.02
CA ASN A 1154 2.26 -43.69 -17.01
C ASN A 1154 1.88 -44.19 -15.62
N SER A 1155 0.71 -43.83 -15.07
CA SER A 1155 -0.64 -44.17 -15.56
C SER A 1155 -1.68 -43.18 -15.06
#